data_AF-A0A9D3ME69-F1
#
_entry.id   AF-A0A9D3ME69-F1
#
_cell.length_a   1.000
_cell.length_b   1.000
_cell.length_c   1.000
_cell.angle_alpha   90.00
_cell.angle_beta   90.00
_cell.angle_gamma   90.00
#
_symmetry.space_group_name_H-M   'P 1'
#
loop_
_entity.id
_entity.type
_entity.pdbx_description
1 polymer ?
#
loop_
_entity_poly.entity_id
_entity_poly.type
_entity_poly.pdbx_seq_one_letter_code
_entity_poly.pdbx_strand_id
1 'polypeptide(L)'
;MVNSQGESSQTGKEESVATFKGNEFFCYDLSLTPIQSSTDEITLSFRTLQRNGLMLHTGKSADYVNLSLKSGAVWLVINLGSGAFEALVEPVNGKFNDNAWHDVRVTRNLRQVTISVDGILTTTGYTQEDYTMLGSDDFFYIGGSPNTADLPGSPVSNNFMGCLKDVVYKNNDFKLELSRLAMEQDPKISLHGDLVFHCEDVAALDPVTFETPESFVALPRWNTKKTGSISFDFRTVEPSGLLLFSHGRLAGPKEQRPDRQLKADYFAIELLDGFLYLLMDMGSGSIKMKATNKKVNDGEWCHVDFQREGRKGSISVNSRSTPFFSNEGSEILDLDSDMFLGGLPEPRAGLVLPPEVWTALLNYGYVGCVRDLFIDGKSRDVRRLAEMQSAPGVSSFCTRELQKRCGSAPCGGRGQCREGWNRYICDCTGTGYLGRNCETEATVLSYDGSMYLKIIMPGTLHTEAEDVALRFMSQRAYGLLMATTSKESADTLRLELDGGRVKLTVNLDCIRIDCNLSKGPETVFAGQKLNDNEWHAVKVVRRGKSLQLSVDNVTVEGQMSGAHTRLEFHSIETGIMTERRFISVVPSNFIGHLQGLYFNGVPYLDQCKNGDISHCELNARFGMRHIIADPVTFRNRPSYLALATLQAYASMHLFFQFKTTSSDGLLLYNSGDGSDFIVVELVKGYIHYVFDLGNGPSLMKGNSEKQLNDNQWHNVVVSRDASNVHTLKIDSRTVTQHSNGARNLDLKGELFIGGVERSKYNSLPKLIASRDGYQGCLASVDLNGRLPDLIADALHREGLVERGCDGPSTTCTEDSCSNQGVCLQQWEGFSCDCTMTSYGGAHCSDREYPHANFLSCWL
;
A
#
# COMPACT_ATOMS: atom_id res chain seq x y z
N MET A 1 -0.11 -55.03 -84.99
CA MET A 1 -1.05 -53.92 -84.71
C MET A 1 -1.00 -53.65 -83.21
N VAL A 2 -0.75 -52.39 -82.88
CA VAL A 2 -0.96 -51.69 -81.59
C VAL A 2 -0.01 -51.99 -80.42
N ASN A 3 0.82 -50.97 -80.15
CA ASN A 3 1.50 -50.62 -78.91
C ASN A 3 0.49 -50.35 -77.77
N SER A 4 0.80 -50.75 -76.54
CA SER A 4 0.49 -49.92 -75.35
C SER A 4 1.55 -50.14 -74.29
N GLN A 5 2.28 -49.06 -74.02
CA GLN A 5 3.39 -48.91 -73.08
C GLN A 5 2.93 -49.06 -71.63
N GLY A 6 3.87 -49.52 -70.80
CA GLY A 6 3.66 -49.82 -69.38
C GLY A 6 3.41 -48.58 -68.52
N GLU A 7 2.55 -48.77 -67.53
CA GLU A 7 2.44 -47.95 -66.34
C GLU A 7 3.72 -48.10 -65.51
N SER A 8 4.54 -47.04 -65.50
CA SER A 8 5.55 -46.85 -64.48
C SER A 8 4.87 -46.41 -63.18
N SER A 9 4.93 -47.27 -62.17
CA SER A 9 4.64 -46.99 -60.77
C SER A 9 5.31 -45.69 -60.31
N GLN A 10 4.52 -44.68 -59.95
CA GLN A 10 5.00 -43.56 -59.15
C GLN A 10 5.32 -44.08 -57.75
N THR A 11 6.60 -44.22 -57.46
CA THR A 11 7.16 -44.31 -56.10
C THR A 11 6.64 -43.13 -55.29
N GLY A 12 5.96 -43.40 -54.17
CA GLY A 12 5.45 -42.37 -53.27
C GLY A 12 6.56 -41.43 -52.84
N LYS A 13 6.39 -40.12 -53.06
CA LYS A 13 7.29 -39.10 -52.50
C LYS A 13 7.21 -39.19 -50.98
N GLU A 14 8.34 -39.37 -50.30
CA GLU A 14 8.43 -39.20 -48.85
C GLU A 14 8.03 -37.74 -48.50
N GLU A 15 7.04 -37.58 -47.62
CA GLU A 15 6.61 -36.25 -47.16
C GLU A 15 7.72 -35.61 -46.33
N SER A 16 8.15 -34.41 -46.71
CA SER A 16 9.22 -33.69 -46.00
C SER A 16 8.61 -32.84 -44.88
N VAL A 17 8.49 -33.43 -43.68
CA VAL A 17 7.83 -32.82 -42.52
C VAL A 17 8.76 -32.73 -41.30
N ALA A 18 8.66 -31.63 -40.54
CA ALA A 18 9.39 -31.44 -39.30
C ALA A 18 8.49 -30.94 -38.16
N THR A 19 8.81 -31.35 -36.93
CA THR A 19 8.14 -30.92 -35.70
C THR A 19 8.94 -29.82 -35.01
N PHE A 20 8.25 -28.73 -34.65
CA PHE A 20 8.77 -27.58 -33.91
C PHE A 20 8.07 -27.51 -32.56
N LYS A 21 8.83 -27.37 -31.47
CA LYS A 21 8.35 -27.28 -30.08
C LYS A 21 8.57 -25.88 -29.50
N GLY A 22 8.86 -24.90 -30.35
CA GLY A 22 9.00 -23.47 -30.00
C GLY A 22 10.42 -23.05 -29.63
N ASN A 23 11.39 -23.98 -29.60
CA ASN A 23 12.80 -23.68 -29.38
C ASN A 23 13.69 -24.06 -30.58
N GLU A 24 13.11 -24.76 -31.55
CA GLU A 24 13.75 -25.25 -32.75
C GLU A 24 13.41 -24.37 -33.94
N PHE A 25 14.38 -24.22 -34.84
CA PHE A 25 14.19 -23.63 -36.16
C PHE A 25 15.32 -24.09 -37.07
N PHE A 26 15.20 -23.83 -38.36
CA PHE A 26 16.33 -23.97 -39.25
C PHE A 26 16.44 -22.76 -40.17
N CYS A 27 17.65 -22.48 -40.64
CA CYS A 27 17.87 -21.43 -41.62
C CYS A 27 18.69 -21.93 -42.82
N TYR A 28 18.37 -21.40 -43.99
CA TYR A 28 19.15 -21.59 -45.21
C TYR A 28 19.98 -20.34 -45.50
N ASP A 29 21.28 -20.51 -45.73
CA ASP A 29 22.21 -19.43 -46.04
C ASP A 29 22.09 -18.97 -47.51
N LEU A 30 21.64 -17.72 -47.69
CA LEU A 30 21.47 -17.08 -49.00
C LEU A 30 22.69 -16.26 -49.43
N SER A 31 23.74 -16.13 -48.61
CA SER A 31 24.90 -15.27 -48.90
C SER A 31 25.60 -15.63 -50.21
N LEU A 32 25.66 -16.92 -50.54
CA LEU A 32 26.28 -17.43 -51.76
C LEU A 32 25.34 -17.42 -52.97
N THR A 33 24.03 -17.50 -52.73
CA THR A 33 22.99 -17.53 -53.77
C THR A 33 21.82 -16.64 -53.34
N PRO A 34 21.98 -15.30 -53.42
CA PRO A 34 20.95 -14.37 -52.99
C PRO A 34 19.67 -14.52 -53.79
N ILE A 35 18.53 -14.32 -53.12
CA ILE A 35 17.25 -14.15 -53.79
C ILE A 35 17.24 -12.78 -54.45
N GLN A 36 17.06 -12.76 -55.76
CA GLN A 36 16.73 -11.58 -56.56
C GLN A 36 15.59 -11.96 -57.48
N SER A 37 14.36 -11.60 -57.13
CA SER A 37 13.21 -12.12 -57.86
C SER A 37 12.15 -11.08 -58.14
N SER A 38 11.55 -11.17 -59.34
CA SER A 38 10.35 -10.42 -59.73
C SER A 38 9.07 -11.27 -59.63
N THR A 39 9.20 -12.59 -59.49
CA THR A 39 8.06 -13.52 -59.40
C THR A 39 8.40 -14.68 -58.47
N ASP A 40 7.56 -14.91 -57.45
CA ASP A 40 7.80 -15.92 -56.42
C ASP A 40 6.57 -16.80 -56.21
N GLU A 41 6.82 -18.03 -55.79
CA GLU A 41 5.82 -18.96 -55.28
C GLU A 41 6.35 -19.57 -53.98
N ILE A 42 5.55 -19.47 -52.92
CA ILE A 42 5.81 -20.11 -51.63
C ILE A 42 4.66 -21.07 -51.35
N THR A 43 4.99 -22.31 -51.01
CA THR A 43 4.01 -23.30 -50.55
C THR A 43 4.50 -23.95 -49.27
N LEU A 44 3.57 -24.19 -48.34
CA LEU A 44 3.79 -25.02 -47.16
C LEU A 44 2.44 -25.55 -46.66
N SER A 45 2.47 -26.60 -45.84
CA SER A 45 1.34 -26.93 -44.98
C SER A 45 1.75 -26.82 -43.52
N PHE A 46 0.83 -26.39 -42.67
CA PHE A 46 1.07 -26.28 -41.22
C PHE A 46 0.00 -27.01 -40.42
N ARG A 47 0.39 -27.47 -39.22
CA ARG A 47 -0.49 -28.09 -38.22
C ARG A 47 -0.10 -27.58 -36.84
N THR A 48 -1.02 -26.93 -36.13
CA THR A 48 -0.71 -26.33 -34.81
C THR A 48 -1.95 -26.16 -33.91
N LEU A 49 -1.72 -26.11 -32.59
CA LEU A 49 -2.69 -25.65 -31.58
C LEU A 49 -2.46 -24.18 -31.16
N GLN A 50 -1.27 -23.64 -31.43
CA GLN A 50 -0.88 -22.30 -31.01
C GLN A 50 -1.56 -21.23 -31.86
N ARG A 51 -1.86 -20.08 -31.25
CA ARG A 51 -2.50 -18.95 -31.93
C ARG A 51 -1.50 -18.03 -32.62
N ASN A 52 -0.25 -18.05 -32.17
CA ASN A 52 0.82 -17.20 -32.65
C ASN A 52 2.05 -18.05 -32.94
N GLY A 53 2.77 -17.75 -34.03
CA GLY A 53 4.02 -18.43 -34.36
C GLY A 53 4.54 -18.08 -35.75
N LEU A 54 5.86 -17.88 -35.86
CA LEU A 54 6.53 -17.62 -37.14
C LEU A 54 6.64 -18.89 -37.98
N MET A 55 6.01 -18.94 -39.15
CA MET A 55 6.18 -20.08 -40.07
C MET A 55 7.46 -19.93 -40.90
N LEU A 56 7.66 -18.75 -41.51
CA LEU A 56 8.88 -18.44 -42.23
C LEU A 56 9.17 -16.94 -42.33
N HIS A 57 10.45 -16.62 -42.52
CA HIS A 57 10.92 -15.27 -42.80
C HIS A 57 12.20 -15.27 -43.63
N THR A 58 12.31 -14.34 -44.58
CA THR A 58 13.57 -14.03 -45.25
C THR A 58 13.63 -12.54 -45.54
N GLY A 59 14.81 -11.94 -45.42
CA GLY A 59 15.02 -10.52 -45.70
C GLY A 59 15.68 -9.73 -44.57
N LYS A 60 16.14 -8.53 -44.92
CA LYS A 60 16.70 -7.54 -43.99
C LYS A 60 16.23 -6.15 -44.40
N SER A 61 16.14 -5.24 -43.43
CA SER A 61 15.79 -3.83 -43.66
C SER A 61 14.42 -3.68 -44.33
N ALA A 62 14.35 -3.23 -45.59
CA ALA A 62 13.10 -2.90 -46.28
C ALA A 62 12.63 -3.98 -47.27
N ASP A 63 13.45 -5.01 -47.52
CA ASP A 63 13.12 -6.14 -48.41
C ASP A 63 12.94 -7.40 -47.58
N TYR A 64 11.71 -7.89 -47.50
CA TYR A 64 11.40 -9.09 -46.71
C TYR A 64 10.08 -9.75 -47.08
N VAL A 65 9.99 -11.02 -46.74
CA VAL A 65 8.75 -11.81 -46.70
C VAL A 65 8.62 -12.41 -45.30
N ASN A 66 7.48 -12.19 -44.65
CA ASN A 66 7.13 -12.79 -43.37
C ASN A 66 5.79 -13.51 -43.51
N LEU A 67 5.73 -14.78 -43.10
CA LEU A 67 4.50 -15.55 -43.00
C LEU A 67 4.41 -16.14 -41.59
N SER A 68 3.33 -15.79 -40.90
CA SER A 68 3.13 -16.16 -39.49
C SER A 68 1.66 -16.46 -39.21
N LEU A 69 1.42 -17.16 -38.11
CA LEU A 69 0.09 -17.21 -37.51
C LEU A 69 -0.02 -16.09 -36.47
N LYS A 70 -1.09 -15.30 -36.51
CA LYS A 70 -1.38 -14.21 -35.56
C LYS A 70 -2.82 -14.32 -35.10
N SER A 71 -3.04 -14.47 -33.80
CA SER A 71 -4.38 -14.62 -33.22
C SER A 71 -5.23 -15.74 -33.87
N GLY A 72 -4.59 -16.81 -34.35
CA GLY A 72 -5.24 -17.93 -35.02
C GLY A 72 -5.56 -17.71 -36.51
N ALA A 73 -5.11 -16.61 -37.10
CA ALA A 73 -5.26 -16.29 -38.51
C ALA A 73 -3.91 -16.25 -39.23
N VAL A 74 -3.87 -16.54 -40.53
CA VAL A 74 -2.64 -16.52 -41.32
C VAL A 74 -2.34 -15.08 -41.73
N TRP A 75 -1.16 -14.58 -41.36
CA TRP A 75 -0.71 -13.22 -41.63
C TRP A 75 0.51 -13.23 -42.55
N LEU A 76 0.40 -12.54 -43.68
CA LEU A 76 1.46 -12.36 -44.66
C LEU A 76 1.88 -10.89 -44.71
N VAL A 77 3.18 -10.63 -44.64
CA VAL A 77 3.77 -9.31 -44.92
C VAL A 77 4.85 -9.45 -45.98
N ILE A 78 4.74 -8.68 -47.06
CA ILE A 78 5.77 -8.60 -48.10
C ILE A 78 6.15 -7.14 -48.32
N ASN A 79 7.43 -6.82 -48.21
CA ASN A 79 7.97 -5.52 -48.59
C ASN A 79 9.08 -5.72 -49.63
N LEU A 80 9.05 -4.90 -50.67
CA LEU A 80 10.01 -4.89 -51.78
C LEU A 80 10.85 -3.61 -51.77
N GLY A 81 11.05 -3.00 -50.60
CA GLY A 81 11.91 -1.82 -50.42
C GLY A 81 11.19 -0.48 -50.35
N SER A 82 9.91 -0.42 -50.72
CA SER A 82 9.16 0.84 -50.85
C SER A 82 7.76 0.84 -50.22
N GLY A 83 7.46 -0.17 -49.40
CA GLY A 83 6.27 -0.21 -48.55
C GLY A 83 5.56 -1.57 -48.62
N ALA A 84 5.11 -2.03 -47.46
CA ALA A 84 4.63 -3.39 -47.29
C ALA A 84 3.19 -3.59 -47.81
N PHE A 85 2.96 -4.78 -48.37
CA PHE A 85 1.64 -5.40 -48.48
C PHE A 85 1.41 -6.28 -47.25
N GLU A 86 0.26 -6.12 -46.60
CA GLU A 86 -0.17 -6.92 -45.45
C GLU A 86 -1.49 -7.61 -45.79
N ALA A 87 -1.56 -8.92 -45.56
CA ALA A 87 -2.77 -9.71 -45.74
C ALA A 87 -3.04 -10.60 -44.51
N LEU A 88 -4.22 -10.43 -43.94
CA LEU A 88 -4.80 -11.30 -42.93
C LEU A 88 -5.81 -12.23 -43.60
N VAL A 89 -5.60 -13.55 -43.49
CA VAL A 89 -6.57 -14.56 -43.92
C VAL A 89 -7.16 -15.17 -42.66
N GLU A 90 -8.46 -14.96 -42.45
CA GLU A 90 -9.23 -15.54 -41.34
C GLU A 90 -10.03 -16.75 -41.82
N PRO A 91 -10.21 -17.78 -40.97
CA PRO A 91 -11.06 -18.92 -41.30
C PRO A 91 -12.53 -18.49 -41.34
N VAL A 92 -13.25 -18.84 -42.40
CA VAL A 92 -14.70 -18.54 -42.53
C VAL A 92 -15.53 -19.37 -41.54
N ASN A 93 -15.11 -20.63 -41.32
CA ASN A 93 -15.68 -21.53 -40.31
C ASN A 93 -14.53 -22.23 -39.58
N GLY A 94 -14.61 -22.34 -38.25
CA GLY A 94 -13.59 -23.02 -37.44
C GLY A 94 -12.40 -22.13 -37.08
N LYS A 95 -11.21 -22.73 -36.97
CA LYS A 95 -9.95 -22.08 -36.56
C LYS A 95 -8.79 -22.76 -37.30
N PHE A 96 -7.75 -22.01 -37.66
CA PHE A 96 -6.54 -22.63 -38.24
C PHE A 96 -5.63 -23.29 -37.21
N ASN A 97 -5.83 -23.00 -35.92
CA ASN A 97 -5.11 -23.63 -34.83
C ASN A 97 -5.92 -24.77 -34.19
N ASP A 98 -6.52 -25.60 -35.02
CA ASP A 98 -7.37 -26.75 -34.66
C ASP A 98 -6.61 -28.09 -34.65
N ASN A 99 -5.28 -28.04 -34.83
CA ASN A 99 -4.41 -29.20 -34.98
C ASN A 99 -4.70 -30.06 -36.23
N ALA A 100 -5.33 -29.50 -37.25
CA ALA A 100 -5.43 -30.09 -38.59
C ALA A 100 -4.34 -29.52 -39.53
N TRP A 101 -4.16 -30.17 -40.68
CA TRP A 101 -3.28 -29.66 -41.73
C TRP A 101 -4.00 -28.60 -42.55
N HIS A 102 -3.35 -27.45 -42.71
CA HIS A 102 -3.80 -26.37 -43.59
C HIS A 102 -2.74 -26.05 -44.63
N ASP A 103 -3.16 -25.89 -45.88
CA ASP A 103 -2.26 -25.61 -47.01
C ASP A 103 -2.19 -24.11 -47.26
N VAL A 104 -0.98 -23.54 -47.27
CA VAL A 104 -0.75 -22.13 -47.60
C VAL A 104 0.01 -22.04 -48.91
N ARG A 105 -0.53 -21.27 -49.85
CA ARG A 105 0.15 -20.90 -51.08
C ARG A 105 0.15 -19.39 -51.26
N VAL A 106 1.34 -18.83 -51.45
CA VAL A 106 1.56 -17.43 -51.79
C VAL A 106 2.16 -17.36 -53.18
N THR A 107 1.55 -16.55 -54.06
CA THR A 107 2.10 -16.26 -55.38
C THR A 107 2.30 -14.76 -55.52
N ARG A 108 3.46 -14.36 -56.02
CA ARG A 108 3.79 -12.97 -56.32
C ARG A 108 4.20 -12.84 -57.78
N ASN A 109 3.59 -11.90 -58.48
CA ASN A 109 4.00 -11.48 -59.81
C ASN A 109 4.19 -9.97 -59.83
N LEU A 110 5.44 -9.51 -59.94
CA LEU A 110 5.83 -8.13 -59.73
C LEU A 110 5.33 -7.65 -58.36
N ARG A 111 4.40 -6.69 -58.35
CA ARG A 111 3.80 -6.15 -57.13
C ARG A 111 2.55 -6.90 -56.68
N GLN A 112 1.93 -7.68 -57.56
CA GLN A 112 0.68 -8.37 -57.26
C GLN A 112 0.97 -9.59 -56.41
N VAL A 113 0.37 -9.64 -55.22
CA VAL A 113 0.50 -10.75 -54.26
C VAL A 113 -0.86 -11.40 -54.09
N THR A 114 -0.89 -12.73 -54.14
CA THR A 114 -2.07 -13.53 -53.80
C THR A 114 -1.67 -14.55 -52.74
N ILE A 115 -2.38 -14.56 -51.63
CA ILE A 115 -2.31 -15.61 -50.61
C ILE A 115 -3.57 -16.44 -50.67
N SER A 116 -3.42 -17.77 -50.55
CA SER A 116 -4.50 -18.72 -50.46
C SER A 116 -4.27 -19.69 -49.30
N VAL A 117 -5.31 -19.94 -48.51
CA VAL A 117 -5.33 -20.97 -47.47
C VAL A 117 -6.39 -22.02 -47.83
N ASP A 118 -6.01 -23.29 -47.79
CA ASP A 118 -6.79 -24.47 -48.17
C ASP A 118 -7.38 -24.41 -49.59
N GLY A 119 -6.78 -23.59 -50.45
CA GLY A 119 -7.21 -23.38 -51.84
C GLY A 119 -8.55 -22.65 -52.02
N ILE A 120 -9.23 -22.26 -50.92
CA ILE A 120 -10.56 -21.64 -50.95
C ILE A 120 -10.48 -20.18 -50.48
N LEU A 121 -9.68 -19.90 -49.47
CA LEU A 121 -9.60 -18.60 -48.82
C LEU A 121 -8.51 -17.76 -49.48
N THR A 122 -8.88 -16.92 -50.45
CA THR A 122 -7.92 -16.16 -51.25
C THR A 122 -8.00 -14.65 -51.00
N THR A 123 -6.86 -14.02 -50.74
CA THR A 123 -6.71 -12.56 -50.65
C THR A 123 -5.67 -12.10 -51.66
N THR A 124 -6.00 -11.11 -52.48
CA THR A 124 -5.08 -10.52 -53.48
C THR A 124 -4.91 -9.03 -53.21
N GLY A 125 -3.69 -8.54 -53.35
CA GLY A 125 -3.39 -7.10 -53.30
C GLY A 125 -2.05 -6.76 -53.93
N TYR A 126 -1.54 -5.57 -53.62
CA TYR A 126 -0.33 -5.04 -54.22
C TYR A 126 0.60 -4.45 -53.16
N THR A 127 1.91 -4.64 -53.33
CA THR A 127 2.93 -3.91 -52.57
C THR A 127 2.91 -2.42 -52.96
N GLN A 128 3.33 -1.55 -52.06
CA GLN A 128 3.28 -0.10 -52.27
C GLN A 128 4.39 0.37 -53.22
N GLU A 129 4.20 1.56 -53.81
CA GLU A 129 5.18 2.24 -54.69
C GLU A 129 5.74 1.35 -55.83
N ASP A 130 6.88 1.68 -56.44
CA ASP A 130 7.23 1.14 -57.77
C ASP A 130 8.19 -0.07 -57.76
N TYR A 131 8.66 -0.51 -56.60
CA TYR A 131 9.65 -1.58 -56.55
C TYR A 131 8.98 -2.95 -56.79
N THR A 132 9.64 -3.78 -57.59
CA THR A 132 9.12 -5.08 -58.07
C THR A 132 10.03 -6.26 -57.73
N MET A 133 11.24 -5.99 -57.23
CA MET A 133 12.26 -6.99 -56.95
C MET A 133 12.33 -7.27 -55.45
N LEU A 134 12.26 -8.54 -55.07
CA LEU A 134 12.60 -9.00 -53.71
C LEU A 134 14.09 -9.32 -53.68
N GLY A 135 14.82 -8.64 -52.79
CA GLY A 135 16.25 -8.87 -52.53
C GLY A 135 16.47 -9.49 -51.16
N SER A 136 17.11 -10.65 -51.07
CA SER A 136 17.50 -11.25 -49.79
C SER A 136 18.80 -12.04 -49.93
N ASP A 137 19.84 -11.63 -49.20
CA ASP A 137 21.20 -12.18 -49.22
C ASP A 137 21.67 -12.71 -47.86
N ASP A 138 20.76 -12.83 -46.89
CA ASP A 138 21.06 -13.25 -45.52
C ASP A 138 20.58 -14.68 -45.25
N PHE A 139 19.54 -14.85 -44.42
CA PHE A 139 19.04 -16.15 -44.03
C PHE A 139 17.56 -16.30 -44.34
N PHE A 140 17.18 -17.51 -44.76
CA PHE A 140 15.79 -17.94 -44.87
C PHE A 140 15.43 -18.77 -43.63
N TYR A 141 14.71 -18.20 -42.68
CA TYR A 141 14.30 -18.83 -41.42
C TYR A 141 12.99 -19.58 -41.56
N ILE A 142 12.93 -20.82 -41.05
CA ILE A 142 11.72 -21.65 -41.02
C ILE A 142 11.42 -22.10 -39.58
N GLY A 143 10.16 -21.92 -39.17
CA GLY A 143 9.63 -22.33 -37.86
C GLY A 143 10.01 -21.44 -36.67
N GLY A 144 10.96 -20.52 -36.84
CA GLY A 144 11.39 -19.63 -35.77
C GLY A 144 12.68 -18.91 -36.14
N SER A 145 13.22 -18.13 -35.20
CA SER A 145 14.52 -17.48 -35.34
C SER A 145 15.20 -17.32 -33.98
N PRO A 146 16.45 -16.81 -33.93
CA PRO A 146 17.10 -16.47 -32.68
C PRO A 146 16.30 -15.49 -31.80
N ASN A 147 15.62 -14.53 -32.45
CA ASN A 147 14.66 -13.60 -31.83
C ASN A 147 13.66 -13.14 -32.91
N THR A 148 12.45 -13.69 -32.89
CA THR A 148 11.44 -13.45 -33.94
C THR A 148 10.94 -12.01 -33.97
N ALA A 149 10.99 -11.30 -32.84
CA ALA A 149 10.59 -9.89 -32.77
C ALA A 149 11.56 -8.94 -33.51
N ASP A 150 12.80 -9.36 -33.77
CA ASP A 150 13.80 -8.55 -34.47
C ASP A 150 13.64 -8.60 -35.99
N LEU A 151 12.79 -9.48 -36.49
CA LEU A 151 12.59 -9.68 -37.92
C LEU A 151 11.68 -8.59 -38.50
N PRO A 152 12.11 -7.89 -39.57
CA PRO A 152 11.33 -6.79 -40.13
C PRO A 152 9.96 -7.27 -40.62
N GLY A 153 8.91 -6.51 -40.27
CA GLY A 153 7.53 -6.83 -40.62
C GLY A 153 6.95 -8.05 -39.91
N SER A 154 7.62 -8.62 -38.90
CA SER A 154 7.03 -9.70 -38.08
C SER A 154 5.93 -9.14 -37.18
N PRO A 155 4.69 -9.64 -37.28
CA PRO A 155 3.58 -9.19 -36.45
C PRO A 155 3.46 -9.98 -35.13
N VAL A 156 4.36 -10.94 -34.91
CA VAL A 156 4.42 -11.83 -33.75
C VAL A 156 5.85 -11.92 -33.23
N SER A 157 6.00 -12.27 -31.96
CA SER A 157 7.30 -12.50 -31.32
C SER A 157 7.62 -13.99 -31.12
N ASN A 158 6.66 -14.89 -31.34
CA ASN A 158 6.75 -16.33 -31.01
C ASN A 158 7.38 -17.16 -32.13
N ASN A 159 8.23 -18.12 -31.77
CA ASN A 159 8.56 -19.24 -32.65
C ASN A 159 7.36 -20.20 -32.79
N PHE A 160 7.35 -20.98 -33.86
CA PHE A 160 6.28 -21.93 -34.17
C PHE A 160 6.31 -23.14 -33.23
N MET A 161 5.12 -23.60 -32.82
CA MET A 161 4.95 -24.90 -32.17
C MET A 161 3.92 -25.70 -32.97
N GLY A 162 4.34 -26.83 -33.52
CA GLY A 162 3.51 -27.65 -34.43
C GLY A 162 4.36 -28.32 -35.50
N CYS A 163 3.72 -28.77 -36.57
CA CYS A 163 4.41 -29.35 -37.72
C CYS A 163 4.35 -28.42 -38.94
N LEU A 164 5.46 -28.33 -39.67
CA LEU A 164 5.51 -27.73 -41.01
C LEU A 164 5.95 -28.82 -41.99
N LYS A 165 5.27 -28.92 -43.13
CA LYS A 165 5.67 -29.82 -44.22
C LYS A 165 5.70 -29.11 -45.56
N ASP A 166 6.53 -29.67 -46.45
CA ASP A 166 6.64 -29.27 -47.85
C ASP A 166 6.84 -27.76 -48.03
N VAL A 167 7.69 -27.17 -47.18
CA VAL A 167 8.07 -25.75 -47.28
C VAL A 167 8.96 -25.57 -48.50
N VAL A 168 8.42 -24.89 -49.51
CA VAL A 168 9.08 -24.67 -50.80
C VAL A 168 9.04 -23.18 -51.13
N TYR A 169 10.18 -22.65 -51.54
CA TYR A 169 10.32 -21.36 -52.18
C TYR A 169 10.75 -21.58 -53.64
N LYS A 170 10.10 -20.91 -54.58
CA LYS A 170 10.41 -21.01 -56.00
C LYS A 170 10.36 -19.64 -56.64
N ASN A 171 11.35 -19.34 -57.46
CA ASN A 171 11.32 -18.21 -58.40
C ASN A 171 11.62 -18.72 -59.83
N ASN A 172 11.94 -17.81 -60.75
CA ASN A 172 12.28 -18.18 -62.13
C ASN A 172 13.65 -18.86 -62.27
N ASP A 173 14.57 -18.63 -61.33
CA ASP A 173 15.96 -19.07 -61.45
C ASP A 173 16.21 -20.40 -60.75
N PHE A 174 15.58 -20.62 -59.60
CA PHE A 174 15.79 -21.80 -58.77
C PHE A 174 14.55 -22.16 -57.93
N LYS A 175 14.58 -23.40 -57.42
CA LYS A 175 13.59 -23.96 -56.51
C LYS A 175 14.29 -24.48 -55.25
N LEU A 176 13.93 -23.94 -54.09
CA LEU A 176 14.40 -24.39 -52.79
C LEU A 176 13.31 -25.23 -52.13
N GLU A 177 13.55 -26.53 -51.99
CA GLU A 177 12.70 -27.43 -51.21
C GLU A 177 13.22 -27.47 -49.76
N LEU A 178 13.00 -26.38 -49.02
CA LEU A 178 13.61 -26.11 -47.73
C LEU A 178 13.39 -27.22 -46.70
N SER A 179 12.18 -27.80 -46.63
CA SER A 179 11.91 -28.95 -45.76
C SER A 179 12.76 -30.19 -46.11
N ARG A 180 12.92 -30.49 -47.41
CA ARG A 180 13.72 -31.63 -47.89
C ARG A 180 15.20 -31.40 -47.66
N LEU A 181 15.70 -30.20 -47.97
CA LEU A 181 17.10 -29.81 -47.76
C LEU A 181 17.48 -29.89 -46.27
N ALA A 182 16.57 -29.52 -45.37
CA ALA A 182 16.79 -29.66 -43.93
C ALA A 182 16.85 -31.13 -43.50
N MET A 183 15.94 -31.97 -44.01
CA MET A 183 15.90 -33.41 -43.72
C MET A 183 17.17 -34.13 -44.22
N GLU A 184 17.69 -33.72 -45.37
CA GLU A 184 18.93 -34.25 -45.97
C GLU A 184 20.21 -33.62 -45.38
N GLN A 185 20.08 -32.65 -44.47
CA GLN A 185 21.19 -31.89 -43.88
C GLN A 185 22.11 -31.25 -44.93
N ASP A 186 21.52 -30.54 -45.89
CA ASP A 186 22.27 -29.80 -46.90
C ASP A 186 23.29 -28.85 -46.23
N PRO A 187 24.54 -28.74 -46.75
CA PRO A 187 25.58 -27.90 -46.15
C PRO A 187 25.22 -26.42 -45.97
N LYS A 188 24.22 -25.90 -46.69
CA LYS A 188 23.72 -24.53 -46.56
C LYS A 188 22.61 -24.39 -45.50
N ILE A 189 22.12 -25.49 -44.94
CA ILE A 189 21.13 -25.49 -43.86
C ILE A 189 21.85 -25.55 -42.51
N SER A 190 21.47 -24.67 -41.59
CA SER A 190 21.79 -24.77 -40.17
C SER A 190 20.55 -25.16 -39.38
N LEU A 191 20.64 -26.27 -38.64
CA LEU A 191 19.59 -26.72 -37.72
C LEU A 191 19.87 -26.17 -36.31
N HIS A 192 18.84 -25.62 -35.67
CA HIS A 192 18.92 -25.11 -34.30
C HIS A 192 17.91 -25.83 -33.41
N GLY A 193 18.38 -26.33 -32.26
CA GLY A 193 17.56 -27.14 -31.34
C GLY A 193 17.42 -28.60 -31.78
N ASP A 194 16.58 -29.35 -31.06
CA ASP A 194 16.37 -30.78 -31.27
C ASP A 194 15.25 -31.04 -32.30
N LEU A 195 15.47 -30.58 -33.53
CA LEU A 195 14.48 -30.69 -34.61
C LEU A 195 14.29 -32.16 -35.04
N VAL A 196 13.02 -32.57 -35.14
CA VAL A 196 12.64 -33.95 -35.50
C VAL A 196 11.93 -33.97 -36.85
N PHE A 197 12.39 -34.82 -37.77
CA PHE A 197 11.88 -34.94 -39.16
C PHE A 197 10.77 -35.99 -39.33
N HIS A 198 9.75 -35.87 -38.48
CA HIS A 198 8.42 -36.45 -38.67
C HIS A 198 7.43 -35.57 -37.88
N CYS A 199 6.12 -35.70 -38.11
CA CYS A 199 5.14 -34.94 -37.33
C CYS A 199 4.76 -35.69 -36.04
N GLU A 200 5.19 -35.16 -34.89
CA GLU A 200 4.75 -35.57 -33.56
C GLU A 200 3.57 -34.69 -33.11
N ASP A 201 2.71 -35.21 -32.24
CA ASP A 201 1.69 -34.38 -31.61
C ASP A 201 2.34 -33.43 -30.60
N VAL A 202 2.34 -32.13 -30.94
CA VAL A 202 2.84 -31.07 -30.04
C VAL A 202 1.71 -30.64 -29.13
N ALA A 203 1.75 -31.07 -27.87
CA ALA A 203 0.78 -30.66 -26.86
C ALA A 203 0.84 -29.13 -26.66
N ALA A 204 -0.33 -28.52 -26.44
CA ALA A 204 -0.38 -27.17 -25.89
C ALA A 204 0.29 -27.18 -24.50
N LEU A 205 1.03 -26.12 -24.17
CA LEU A 205 1.62 -26.03 -22.84
C LEU A 205 0.51 -25.88 -21.80
N ASP A 206 0.51 -26.76 -20.81
CA ASP A 206 -0.50 -26.75 -19.77
C ASP A 206 -0.46 -25.44 -18.97
N PRO A 207 -1.63 -24.82 -18.69
CA PRO A 207 -1.69 -23.64 -17.86
C PRO A 207 -1.37 -23.99 -16.40
N VAL A 208 -0.75 -23.06 -15.69
CA VAL A 208 -0.58 -23.11 -14.24
C VAL A 208 -1.52 -22.14 -13.54
N THR A 209 -1.90 -22.42 -12.31
CA THR A 209 -2.62 -21.49 -11.43
C THR A 209 -1.76 -21.12 -10.23
N PHE A 210 -1.60 -19.82 -9.97
CA PHE A 210 -1.10 -19.28 -8.72
C PHE A 210 -2.26 -19.13 -7.75
N GLU A 211 -2.22 -19.86 -6.63
CA GLU A 211 -3.33 -19.99 -5.67
C GLU A 211 -3.25 -18.98 -4.52
N THR A 212 -2.05 -18.47 -4.25
CA THR A 212 -1.78 -17.53 -3.15
C THR A 212 -0.88 -16.39 -3.61
N PRO A 213 -0.98 -15.17 -3.03
CA PRO A 213 -0.14 -14.03 -3.42
C PRO A 213 1.36 -14.26 -3.20
N GLU A 214 1.73 -15.19 -2.31
CA GLU A 214 3.11 -15.53 -2.02
C GLU A 214 3.69 -16.52 -3.04
N SER A 215 2.84 -17.13 -3.88
CA SER A 215 3.27 -18.10 -4.90
C SER A 215 4.03 -17.41 -6.03
N PHE A 216 5.17 -17.99 -6.40
CA PHE A 216 5.97 -17.52 -7.52
C PHE A 216 6.68 -18.68 -8.22
N VAL A 217 7.11 -18.44 -9.46
CA VAL A 217 8.03 -19.33 -10.20
C VAL A 217 9.22 -18.48 -10.65
N ALA A 218 10.43 -18.93 -10.34
CA ALA A 218 11.64 -18.31 -10.88
C ALA A 218 11.87 -18.79 -12.32
N LEU A 219 12.06 -17.83 -13.22
CA LEU A 219 12.33 -18.05 -14.63
C LEU A 219 13.82 -17.78 -14.90
N PRO A 220 14.41 -18.44 -15.92
CA PRO A 220 15.78 -18.14 -16.32
C PRO A 220 15.96 -16.65 -16.61
N ARG A 221 17.13 -16.11 -16.23
CA ARG A 221 17.52 -14.72 -16.51
C ARG A 221 17.24 -14.33 -17.96
N TRP A 222 16.56 -13.19 -18.13
CA TRP A 222 16.32 -12.62 -19.44
C TRP A 222 17.53 -11.79 -19.89
N ASN A 223 18.34 -12.37 -20.77
CA ASN A 223 19.58 -11.76 -21.29
C ASN A 223 19.32 -10.75 -22.42
N THR A 224 18.34 -9.88 -22.25
CA THR A 224 18.03 -8.82 -23.22
C THR A 224 19.13 -7.75 -23.23
N LYS A 225 19.46 -7.22 -24.41
CA LYS A 225 20.42 -6.12 -24.57
C LYS A 225 19.75 -4.91 -25.18
N LYS A 226 19.70 -4.83 -26.51
CA LYS A 226 19.02 -3.74 -27.23
C LYS A 226 17.59 -4.13 -27.59
N THR A 227 17.36 -5.37 -27.96
CA THR A 227 16.03 -5.89 -28.31
C THR A 227 15.57 -6.93 -27.30
N GLY A 228 14.27 -7.14 -27.22
CA GLY A 228 13.69 -8.21 -26.41
C GLY A 228 12.18 -8.30 -26.59
N SER A 229 11.64 -9.50 -26.35
CA SER A 229 10.20 -9.75 -26.38
C SER A 229 9.76 -10.71 -25.29
N ILE A 230 8.54 -10.51 -24.77
CA ILE A 230 7.88 -11.42 -23.84
C ILE A 230 6.40 -11.49 -24.22
N SER A 231 5.88 -12.69 -24.42
CA SER A 231 4.43 -12.89 -24.58
C SER A 231 3.91 -14.00 -23.68
N PHE A 232 2.69 -13.83 -23.18
CA PHE A 232 2.01 -14.80 -22.32
C PHE A 232 0.51 -14.53 -22.28
N ASP A 233 -0.24 -15.57 -21.90
CA ASP A 233 -1.65 -15.45 -21.58
C ASP A 233 -1.83 -15.45 -20.05
N PHE A 234 -2.67 -14.57 -19.52
CA PHE A 234 -3.09 -14.62 -18.11
C PHE A 234 -4.61 -14.56 -17.95
N ARG A 235 -5.11 -15.01 -16.80
CA ARG A 235 -6.55 -15.01 -16.48
C ARG A 235 -6.79 -14.87 -14.99
N THR A 236 -7.51 -13.83 -14.56
CA THR A 236 -7.84 -13.63 -13.14
C THR A 236 -9.12 -12.79 -12.95
N VAL A 237 -9.67 -12.80 -11.73
CA VAL A 237 -10.67 -11.82 -11.25
C VAL A 237 -10.08 -10.86 -10.21
N GLU A 238 -8.86 -11.11 -9.73
CA GLU A 238 -8.22 -10.26 -8.73
C GLU A 238 -7.84 -8.92 -9.34
N PRO A 239 -8.06 -7.80 -8.62
CA PRO A 239 -7.83 -6.47 -9.18
C PRO A 239 -6.34 -6.07 -9.20
N SER A 240 -5.51 -6.70 -8.38
CA SER A 240 -4.10 -6.32 -8.24
C SER A 240 -3.22 -7.55 -8.12
N GLY A 241 -2.00 -7.48 -8.66
CA GLY A 241 -1.04 -8.57 -8.60
C GLY A 241 0.20 -8.32 -9.47
N LEU A 242 1.37 -8.64 -8.94
CA LEU A 242 2.64 -8.60 -9.68
C LEU A 242 2.74 -9.82 -10.60
N LEU A 243 2.74 -9.59 -11.92
CA LEU A 243 2.82 -10.68 -12.91
C LEU A 243 4.26 -11.05 -13.20
N LEU A 244 5.08 -10.10 -13.63
CA LEU A 244 6.50 -10.32 -13.96
C LEU A 244 7.36 -9.28 -13.29
N PHE A 245 8.53 -9.69 -12.80
CA PHE A 245 9.53 -8.77 -12.23
C PHE A 245 10.96 -9.28 -12.42
N SER A 246 11.87 -8.40 -12.79
CA SER A 246 13.32 -8.64 -12.79
C SER A 246 14.08 -7.33 -12.63
N HIS A 247 15.28 -7.37 -12.06
CA HIS A 247 16.12 -6.20 -11.87
C HIS A 247 17.59 -6.45 -12.22
N GLY A 248 18.31 -5.38 -12.52
CA GLY A 248 19.74 -5.32 -12.75
C GLY A 248 20.54 -5.24 -11.45
N ARG A 249 21.85 -5.13 -11.60
CA ARG A 249 22.75 -4.83 -10.49
C ARG A 249 22.66 -3.36 -10.09
N LEU A 250 22.96 -3.08 -8.84
CA LEU A 250 23.21 -1.70 -8.40
C LEU A 250 24.47 -1.17 -9.10
N ALA A 251 24.36 -0.03 -9.78
CA ALA A 251 25.51 0.64 -10.39
C ALA A 251 26.59 0.95 -9.32
N GLY A 252 27.85 0.60 -9.61
CA GLY A 252 28.91 0.58 -8.60
C GLY A 252 29.58 1.95 -8.32
N PRO A 253 30.30 2.08 -7.18
CA PRO A 253 31.55 2.82 -7.03
C PRO A 253 31.85 4.09 -7.83
N LYS A 254 32.18 3.84 -9.10
CA LYS A 254 33.14 4.63 -9.88
C LYS A 254 32.47 5.59 -10.87
N GLU A 255 31.15 5.52 -11.01
CA GLU A 255 30.34 6.45 -11.83
C GLU A 255 29.56 7.46 -10.96
N GLN A 256 30.03 7.67 -9.72
CA GLN A 256 29.32 8.39 -8.68
C GLN A 256 29.46 9.91 -8.82
N ARG A 257 28.32 10.58 -9.05
CA ARG A 257 28.08 11.92 -8.50
C ARG A 257 27.39 11.75 -7.14
N PRO A 258 27.74 12.53 -6.11
CA PRO A 258 27.26 12.35 -4.73
C PRO A 258 25.75 12.52 -4.50
N ASP A 259 24.97 12.82 -5.55
CA ASP A 259 23.56 13.22 -5.48
C ASP A 259 22.59 12.29 -6.22
N ARG A 260 23.05 11.14 -6.74
CA ARG A 260 22.18 10.18 -7.44
C ARG A 260 21.99 8.91 -6.63
N GLN A 261 20.74 8.70 -6.17
CA GLN A 261 20.26 7.47 -5.55
C GLN A 261 20.64 6.23 -6.37
N LEU A 262 20.96 5.15 -5.67
CA LEU A 262 21.22 3.80 -6.20
C LEU A 262 20.07 3.37 -7.11
N LYS A 263 20.29 3.35 -8.44
CA LYS A 263 19.32 2.86 -9.42
C LYS A 263 19.87 1.62 -10.09
N ALA A 264 19.04 0.58 -10.14
CA ALA A 264 19.24 -0.59 -10.97
C ALA A 264 18.23 -0.53 -12.12
N ASP A 265 18.62 -1.08 -13.27
CA ASP A 265 17.68 -1.37 -14.33
C ASP A 265 16.59 -2.31 -13.80
N TYR A 266 15.37 -2.21 -14.30
CA TYR A 266 14.33 -3.16 -13.95
C TYR A 266 13.27 -3.25 -15.02
N PHE A 267 12.52 -4.35 -14.97
CA PHE A 267 11.34 -4.58 -15.79
C PHE A 267 10.25 -5.19 -14.91
N ALA A 268 9.02 -4.70 -15.06
CA ALA A 268 7.87 -5.26 -14.39
C ALA A 268 6.60 -5.18 -15.25
N ILE A 269 5.74 -6.17 -15.08
CA ILE A 269 4.34 -6.10 -15.49
C ILE A 269 3.49 -6.33 -14.25
N GLU A 270 2.60 -5.40 -13.95
CA GLU A 270 1.72 -5.48 -12.78
C GLU A 270 0.27 -5.18 -13.15
N LEU A 271 -0.64 -5.78 -12.38
CA LEU A 271 -2.06 -5.48 -12.41
C LEU A 271 -2.38 -4.56 -11.24
N LEU A 272 -3.09 -3.46 -11.51
CA LEU A 272 -3.56 -2.51 -10.49
C LEU A 272 -4.98 -2.06 -10.82
N ASP A 273 -5.90 -2.25 -9.87
CA ASP A 273 -7.33 -1.93 -10.01
C ASP A 273 -8.00 -2.52 -11.28
N GLY A 274 -7.48 -3.67 -11.73
CA GLY A 274 -7.89 -4.40 -12.91
C GLY A 274 -7.23 -3.92 -14.20
N PHE A 275 -6.38 -2.89 -14.18
CA PHE A 275 -5.65 -2.42 -15.36
C PHE A 275 -4.23 -2.98 -15.39
N LEU A 276 -3.76 -3.37 -16.58
CA LEU A 276 -2.40 -3.85 -16.79
C LEU A 276 -1.44 -2.66 -16.98
N TYR A 277 -0.31 -2.71 -16.30
CA TYR A 277 0.76 -1.73 -16.38
C TYR A 277 2.08 -2.39 -16.77
N LEU A 278 2.82 -1.69 -17.64
CA LEU A 278 4.22 -1.99 -17.96
C LEU A 278 5.10 -0.96 -17.24
N LEU A 279 6.15 -1.45 -16.59
CA LEU A 279 7.16 -0.61 -15.95
C LEU A 279 8.55 -1.05 -16.37
N MET A 280 9.43 -0.08 -16.60
CA MET A 280 10.82 -0.36 -16.95
C MET A 280 11.70 0.86 -16.65
N ASP A 281 12.91 0.65 -16.14
CA ASP A 281 13.98 1.67 -16.12
C ASP A 281 15.23 1.02 -16.74
N MET A 282 15.84 1.72 -17.68
CA MET A 282 17.08 1.31 -18.39
C MET A 282 18.29 2.13 -17.93
N GLY A 283 18.17 2.88 -16.83
CA GLY A 283 19.21 3.73 -16.25
C GLY A 283 19.01 5.24 -16.51
N SER A 284 18.04 5.62 -17.34
CA SER A 284 17.70 7.03 -17.63
C SER A 284 16.33 7.48 -17.09
N GLY A 285 15.73 6.68 -16.21
CA GLY A 285 14.46 6.98 -15.55
C GLY A 285 13.35 6.03 -15.98
N SER A 286 12.48 5.75 -15.03
CA SER A 286 11.39 4.80 -15.16
C SER A 286 10.30 5.27 -16.11
N ILE A 287 9.80 4.36 -16.92
CA ILE A 287 8.48 4.45 -17.54
C ILE A 287 7.49 3.64 -16.71
N LYS A 288 6.30 4.18 -16.47
CA LYS A 288 5.14 3.46 -15.93
C LYS A 288 3.94 3.78 -16.81
N MET A 289 3.48 2.81 -17.59
CA MET A 289 2.45 3.03 -18.59
C MET A 289 1.29 2.05 -18.43
N LYS A 290 0.07 2.57 -18.59
CA LYS A 290 -1.14 1.74 -18.66
C LYS A 290 -1.20 1.10 -20.05
N ALA A 291 -1.12 -0.23 -20.10
CA ALA A 291 -1.10 -0.99 -21.35
C ALA A 291 -2.49 -1.03 -22.03
N THR A 292 -3.56 -0.89 -21.25
CA THR A 292 -4.95 -0.89 -21.74
C THR A 292 -5.86 0.01 -20.90
N ASN A 293 -6.80 0.68 -21.57
CA ASN A 293 -7.84 1.50 -20.92
C ASN A 293 -9.05 0.68 -20.45
N LYS A 294 -9.04 -0.65 -20.65
CA LYS A 294 -10.08 -1.56 -20.15
C LYS A 294 -9.51 -2.41 -19.03
N LYS A 295 -10.37 -2.75 -18.07
CA LYS A 295 -10.03 -3.75 -17.06
C LYS A 295 -9.88 -5.13 -17.71
N VAL A 296 -8.93 -5.90 -17.23
CA VAL A 296 -8.52 -7.23 -17.76
C VAL A 296 -8.57 -8.32 -16.68
N ASN A 297 -9.34 -8.06 -15.62
CA ASN A 297 -9.62 -8.99 -14.52
C ASN A 297 -11.08 -9.48 -14.56
N ASP A 298 -11.62 -9.75 -15.75
CA ASP A 298 -12.98 -10.27 -15.97
C ASP A 298 -13.08 -11.80 -15.83
N GLY A 299 -11.94 -12.44 -15.58
CA GLY A 299 -11.83 -13.89 -15.51
C GLY A 299 -11.88 -14.55 -16.88
N GLU A 300 -11.48 -13.85 -17.96
CA GLU A 300 -11.23 -14.43 -19.28
C GLU A 300 -9.74 -14.42 -19.64
N TRP A 301 -9.34 -15.27 -20.60
CA TRP A 301 -7.95 -15.31 -21.06
C TRP A 301 -7.58 -14.02 -21.78
N CYS A 302 -6.50 -13.39 -21.33
CA CYS A 302 -5.96 -12.14 -21.85
C CYS A 302 -4.55 -12.38 -22.38
N HIS A 303 -4.34 -12.15 -23.68
CA HIS A 303 -3.04 -12.29 -24.33
C HIS A 303 -2.25 -10.98 -24.22
N VAL A 304 -1.00 -11.08 -23.77
CA VAL A 304 -0.06 -9.96 -23.66
C VAL A 304 1.15 -10.25 -24.53
N ASP A 305 1.56 -9.27 -25.34
CA ASP A 305 2.78 -9.33 -26.14
C ASP A 305 3.55 -8.03 -26.00
N PHE A 306 4.71 -8.09 -25.34
CA PHE A 306 5.64 -7.00 -25.14
C PHE A 306 6.81 -7.15 -26.11
N GLN A 307 7.16 -6.07 -26.80
CA GLN A 307 8.30 -6.03 -27.72
C GLN A 307 9.01 -4.68 -27.61
N ARG A 308 10.34 -4.70 -27.66
CA ARG A 308 11.16 -3.48 -27.67
C ARG A 308 12.38 -3.57 -28.59
N GLU A 309 12.75 -2.41 -29.11
CA GLU A 309 14.02 -2.14 -29.78
C GLU A 309 14.60 -0.82 -29.23
N GLY A 310 15.65 -0.96 -28.43
CA GLY A 310 16.27 0.12 -27.70
C GLY A 310 15.27 0.82 -26.78
N ARG A 311 15.02 2.10 -27.08
CA ARG A 311 14.12 2.99 -26.33
C ARG A 311 12.67 2.98 -26.81
N LYS A 312 12.40 2.30 -27.92
CA LYS A 312 11.09 2.21 -28.54
C LYS A 312 10.54 0.81 -28.34
N GLY A 313 9.23 0.71 -28.25
CA GLY A 313 8.59 -0.60 -28.21
C GLY A 313 7.08 -0.47 -28.19
N SER A 314 6.43 -1.60 -28.00
CA SER A 314 4.99 -1.64 -27.79
C SER A 314 4.61 -2.77 -26.85
N ILE A 315 3.48 -2.58 -26.17
CA ILE A 315 2.80 -3.64 -25.44
C ILE A 315 1.41 -3.81 -26.04
N SER A 316 1.09 -5.04 -26.44
CA SER A 316 -0.18 -5.41 -27.05
C SER A 316 -1.01 -6.22 -26.06
N VAL A 317 -2.27 -5.85 -25.90
CA VAL A 317 -3.23 -6.58 -25.05
C VAL A 317 -4.42 -6.99 -25.92
N ASN A 318 -4.64 -8.30 -26.10
CA ASN A 318 -5.63 -8.86 -27.02
C ASN A 318 -5.58 -8.19 -28.41
N SER A 319 -4.38 -8.16 -28.99
CA SER A 319 -4.07 -7.59 -30.32
C SER A 319 -4.18 -6.07 -30.44
N ARG A 320 -4.51 -5.35 -29.35
CA ARG A 320 -4.48 -3.89 -29.32
C ARG A 320 -3.12 -3.40 -28.82
N SER A 321 -2.30 -2.91 -29.75
CA SER A 321 -0.96 -2.39 -29.46
C SER A 321 -0.98 -0.96 -28.90
N THR A 322 -0.21 -0.72 -27.85
CA THR A 322 0.08 0.60 -27.29
C THR A 322 1.59 0.84 -27.38
N PRO A 323 2.06 1.80 -28.21
CA PRO A 323 3.48 2.09 -28.33
C PRO A 323 4.01 2.85 -27.10
N PHE A 324 5.31 2.74 -26.86
CA PHE A 324 6.01 3.51 -25.84
C PHE A 324 7.37 4.00 -26.30
N PHE A 325 7.82 5.06 -25.62
CA PHE A 325 9.13 5.65 -25.79
C PHE A 325 9.73 5.95 -24.43
N SER A 326 10.91 5.43 -24.12
CA SER A 326 11.62 5.75 -22.89
C SER A 326 12.35 7.08 -22.98
N ASN A 327 12.72 7.65 -21.82
CA ASN A 327 13.47 8.89 -21.73
C ASN A 327 14.81 8.82 -22.49
N GLU A 328 15.37 9.97 -22.86
CA GLU A 328 16.71 10.04 -23.45
C GLU A 328 17.77 9.44 -22.52
N GLY A 329 18.69 8.65 -23.09
CA GLY A 329 19.74 7.96 -22.34
C GLY A 329 19.95 6.54 -22.84
N SER A 330 20.06 5.59 -21.92
CA SER A 330 20.37 4.19 -22.23
C SER A 330 19.32 3.54 -23.14
N GLU A 331 19.80 2.69 -24.04
CA GLU A 331 18.97 1.82 -24.89
C GLU A 331 19.02 0.34 -24.43
N ILE A 332 19.84 0.06 -23.41
CA ILE A 332 20.11 -1.27 -22.91
C ILE A 332 19.37 -1.47 -21.59
N LEU A 333 18.69 -2.61 -21.48
CA LEU A 333 18.08 -3.07 -20.24
C LEU A 333 18.93 -4.20 -19.68
N ASP A 334 19.83 -3.92 -18.75
CA ASP A 334 20.76 -4.90 -18.18
C ASP A 334 20.19 -5.54 -16.91
N LEU A 335 19.40 -6.60 -17.12
CA LEU A 335 18.83 -7.40 -16.04
C LEU A 335 19.85 -8.43 -15.57
N ASP A 336 20.01 -8.58 -14.25
CA ASP A 336 20.96 -9.52 -13.64
C ASP A 336 20.32 -10.58 -12.75
N SER A 337 19.19 -10.24 -12.12
CA SER A 337 18.43 -11.18 -11.32
C SER A 337 17.73 -12.23 -12.19
N ASP A 338 17.28 -13.31 -11.55
CA ASP A 338 16.23 -14.16 -12.12
C ASP A 338 14.99 -13.32 -12.42
N MET A 339 14.15 -13.82 -13.33
CA MET A 339 12.85 -13.21 -13.60
C MET A 339 11.79 -13.96 -12.81
N PHE A 340 10.96 -13.25 -12.06
CA PHE A 340 9.93 -13.85 -11.22
C PHE A 340 8.57 -13.71 -11.88
N LEU A 341 7.82 -14.82 -11.93
CA LEU A 341 6.44 -14.88 -12.39
C LEU A 341 5.52 -15.13 -11.20
N GLY A 342 4.48 -14.32 -11.05
CA GLY A 342 3.40 -14.50 -10.08
C GLY A 342 3.59 -13.83 -8.72
N GLY A 343 4.83 -13.69 -8.24
CA GLY A 343 5.11 -13.13 -6.92
C GLY A 343 6.60 -12.92 -6.72
N LEU A 344 7.02 -12.66 -5.47
CA LEU A 344 8.42 -12.49 -5.10
C LEU A 344 8.80 -13.46 -3.98
N PRO A 345 10.05 -13.95 -3.95
CA PRO A 345 10.52 -14.80 -2.87
C PRO A 345 10.60 -14.06 -1.53
N GLU A 346 10.37 -14.81 -0.46
CA GLU A 346 10.67 -14.42 0.92
C GLU A 346 11.72 -15.36 1.53
N PRO A 347 12.79 -14.86 2.17
CA PRO A 347 13.10 -13.45 2.40
C PRO A 347 13.59 -12.73 1.13
N ARG A 348 13.33 -11.42 1.04
CA ARG A 348 13.69 -10.56 -0.11
C ARG A 348 15.18 -10.19 -0.17
N ALA A 349 16.05 -11.03 0.38
CA ALA A 349 17.48 -10.75 0.43
C ALA A 349 18.06 -10.70 -0.98
N GLY A 350 18.73 -9.61 -1.32
CA GLY A 350 19.33 -9.41 -2.65
C GLY A 350 18.40 -8.88 -3.73
N LEU A 351 17.10 -8.70 -3.44
CA LEU A 351 16.16 -8.05 -4.37
C LEU A 351 16.24 -6.53 -4.24
N VAL A 352 16.37 -5.85 -5.38
CA VAL A 352 16.24 -4.38 -5.46
C VAL A 352 14.83 -4.07 -5.89
N LEU A 353 14.00 -3.52 -5.00
CA LEU A 353 12.60 -3.19 -5.30
C LEU A 353 12.44 -1.70 -5.61
N PRO A 354 12.15 -1.33 -6.86
CA PRO A 354 11.92 0.06 -7.25
C PRO A 354 10.62 0.60 -6.64
N PRO A 355 10.59 1.84 -6.12
CA PRO A 355 9.38 2.47 -5.56
C PRO A 355 8.20 2.54 -6.54
N GLU A 356 8.48 2.56 -7.84
CA GLU A 356 7.49 2.66 -8.90
C GLU A 356 6.68 1.37 -9.10
N VAL A 357 7.23 0.21 -8.70
CA VAL A 357 6.56 -1.11 -8.77
C VAL A 357 5.72 -1.30 -7.50
N TRP A 358 4.52 -0.73 -7.52
CA TRP A 358 3.70 -0.61 -6.32
C TRP A 358 3.27 -1.98 -5.77
N THR A 359 2.92 -2.92 -6.63
CA THR A 359 2.47 -4.26 -6.20
C THR A 359 3.54 -4.99 -5.38
N ALA A 360 4.83 -4.82 -5.70
CA ALA A 360 5.92 -5.43 -4.97
C ALA A 360 6.03 -4.91 -3.52
N LEU A 361 5.91 -3.60 -3.33
CA LEU A 361 6.04 -2.96 -2.01
C LEU A 361 4.75 -3.02 -1.17
N LEU A 362 3.60 -3.24 -1.82
CA LEU A 362 2.30 -3.49 -1.18
C LEU A 362 2.05 -4.98 -0.86
N ASN A 363 2.96 -5.87 -1.26
CA ASN A 363 2.84 -7.33 -1.11
C ASN A 363 1.63 -7.92 -1.87
N TYR A 364 1.36 -7.38 -3.06
CA TYR A 364 0.34 -7.88 -3.98
C TYR A 364 0.96 -8.79 -5.03
N GLY A 365 1.16 -10.07 -4.70
CA GLY A 365 1.42 -11.08 -5.72
C GLY A 365 0.17 -11.47 -6.50
N TYR A 366 0.38 -11.95 -7.71
CA TYR A 366 -0.65 -12.38 -8.63
C TYR A 366 -1.26 -13.73 -8.22
N VAL A 367 -2.59 -13.77 -8.23
CA VAL A 367 -3.38 -14.99 -8.07
C VAL A 367 -4.27 -15.13 -9.30
N GLY A 368 -4.17 -16.27 -9.98
CA GLY A 368 -4.78 -16.48 -11.30
C GLY A 368 -4.00 -17.48 -12.14
N CYS A 369 -4.39 -17.62 -13.40
CA CYS A 369 -3.74 -18.55 -14.32
C CYS A 369 -2.76 -17.87 -15.26
N VAL A 370 -1.69 -18.58 -15.63
CA VAL A 370 -0.74 -18.18 -16.68
C VAL A 370 -0.47 -19.36 -17.61
N ARG A 371 -0.30 -19.09 -18.91
CA ARG A 371 0.16 -20.08 -19.90
C ARG A 371 0.85 -19.42 -21.09
N ASP A 372 1.33 -20.26 -22.01
CA ASP A 372 1.89 -19.85 -23.30
C ASP A 372 2.96 -18.75 -23.13
N LEU A 373 3.87 -18.92 -22.16
CA LEU A 373 4.94 -17.97 -21.89
C LEU A 373 6.08 -18.14 -22.91
N PHE A 374 6.44 -17.06 -23.59
CA PHE A 374 7.58 -16.97 -24.48
C PHE A 374 8.48 -15.80 -24.07
N ILE A 375 9.79 -16.02 -24.16
CA ILE A 375 10.81 -14.99 -23.94
C ILE A 375 11.78 -15.02 -25.11
N ASP A 376 11.92 -13.89 -25.80
CA ASP A 376 12.69 -13.75 -27.05
C ASP A 376 12.32 -14.83 -28.08
N GLY A 377 11.02 -15.08 -28.23
CA GLY A 377 10.43 -16.08 -29.11
C GLY A 377 10.58 -17.54 -28.69
N LYS A 378 11.29 -17.83 -27.60
CA LYS A 378 11.48 -19.19 -27.07
C LYS A 378 10.41 -19.55 -26.06
N SER A 379 9.80 -20.72 -26.25
CA SER A 379 8.74 -21.22 -25.37
C SER A 379 9.27 -21.65 -24.00
N ARG A 380 8.52 -21.35 -22.94
CA ARG A 380 8.85 -21.70 -21.53
C ARG A 380 7.73 -22.52 -20.91
N ASP A 381 8.07 -23.76 -20.55
CA ASP A 381 7.18 -24.66 -19.82
C ASP A 381 7.15 -24.28 -18.32
N VAL A 382 6.23 -23.40 -17.98
CA VAL A 382 6.04 -22.89 -16.61
C VAL A 382 5.66 -24.01 -15.65
N ARG A 383 4.86 -24.99 -16.10
CA ARG A 383 4.46 -26.14 -15.28
C ARG A 383 5.68 -26.96 -14.87
N ARG A 384 6.53 -27.33 -15.83
CA ARG A 384 7.77 -28.07 -15.54
C ARG A 384 8.70 -27.27 -14.63
N LEU A 385 8.82 -25.95 -14.82
CA LEU A 385 9.61 -25.09 -13.94
C LEU A 385 9.08 -25.11 -12.51
N ALA A 386 7.75 -25.01 -12.32
CA ALA A 386 7.11 -25.07 -11.01
C ALA A 386 7.31 -26.44 -10.33
N GLU A 387 7.19 -27.55 -11.09
CA GLU A 387 7.42 -28.91 -10.59
C GLU A 387 8.87 -29.11 -10.15
N MET A 388 9.86 -28.67 -10.95
CA MET A 388 11.29 -28.75 -10.60
C MET A 388 11.65 -27.91 -9.37
N GLN A 389 10.98 -26.77 -9.18
CA GLN A 389 11.21 -25.88 -8.04
C GLN A 389 10.40 -26.27 -6.80
N SER A 390 9.46 -27.22 -6.92
CA SER A 390 8.46 -27.51 -5.88
C SER A 390 7.75 -26.23 -5.41
N ALA A 391 7.33 -25.39 -6.36
CA ALA A 391 6.79 -24.07 -6.09
C ALA A 391 5.49 -24.14 -5.26
N PRO A 392 5.45 -23.54 -4.06
CA PRO A 392 4.29 -23.62 -3.18
C PRO A 392 3.11 -22.80 -3.71
N GLY A 393 1.90 -23.38 -3.66
CA GLY A 393 0.67 -22.74 -4.13
C GLY A 393 0.60 -22.54 -5.64
N VAL A 394 1.37 -23.31 -6.42
CA VAL A 394 1.26 -23.37 -7.88
C VAL A 394 0.69 -24.73 -8.29
N SER A 395 -0.47 -24.75 -8.95
CA SER A 395 -1.10 -25.97 -9.46
C SER A 395 -1.02 -26.07 -10.99
N SER A 396 -1.05 -27.31 -11.51
CA SER A 396 -0.78 -27.66 -12.92
C SER A 396 -2.01 -27.63 -13.83
N PHE A 397 -3.09 -26.96 -13.42
CA PHE A 397 -4.30 -26.79 -14.21
C PHE A 397 -4.90 -25.41 -13.98
N CYS A 398 -5.73 -24.95 -14.92
CA CYS A 398 -6.49 -23.72 -14.79
C CYS A 398 -7.98 -23.97 -14.98
N THR A 399 -8.73 -23.94 -13.87
CA THR A 399 -10.18 -24.03 -13.87
C THR A 399 -10.77 -22.86 -13.10
N ARG A 400 -11.76 -22.19 -13.69
CA ARG A 400 -12.52 -21.15 -12.99
C ARG A 400 -13.66 -21.80 -12.23
N GLU A 401 -13.62 -21.73 -10.91
CA GLU A 401 -14.76 -22.13 -10.08
C GLU A 401 -15.84 -21.05 -10.11
N LEU A 402 -17.09 -21.47 -10.31
CA LEU A 402 -18.25 -20.56 -10.36
C LEU A 402 -19.00 -20.46 -9.03
N GLN A 403 -18.68 -21.32 -8.06
CA GLN A 403 -19.29 -21.26 -6.74
C GLN A 403 -18.76 -20.05 -5.96
N LYS A 404 -19.68 -19.17 -5.56
CA LYS A 404 -19.39 -18.03 -4.69
C LYS A 404 -19.05 -18.52 -3.29
N ARG A 405 -17.82 -18.28 -2.84
CA ARG A 405 -17.32 -18.78 -1.55
C ARG A 405 -17.74 -17.87 -0.38
N CYS A 406 -17.95 -16.57 -0.63
CA CYS A 406 -18.40 -15.62 0.37
C CYS A 406 -19.85 -15.85 0.85
N GLY A 407 -20.66 -16.62 0.11
CA GLY A 407 -22.03 -16.99 0.54
C GLY A 407 -22.07 -17.77 1.85
N SER A 408 -20.98 -18.44 2.23
CA SER A 408 -20.83 -19.16 3.49
C SER A 408 -20.50 -18.25 4.70
N ALA A 409 -20.34 -16.94 4.48
CA ALA A 409 -19.87 -15.97 5.46
C ALA A 409 -18.58 -16.44 6.21
N PRO A 410 -17.49 -16.74 5.49
CA PRO A 410 -16.29 -17.34 6.09
C PRO A 410 -15.49 -16.36 6.95
N CYS A 411 -15.74 -15.05 6.83
CA CYS A 411 -15.04 -14.00 7.57
C CYS A 411 -15.72 -13.75 8.91
N GLY A 412 -15.01 -14.06 10.00
CA GLY A 412 -15.37 -13.71 11.38
C GLY A 412 -15.17 -12.23 11.68
N GLY A 413 -15.36 -11.82 12.94
CA GLY A 413 -14.96 -10.49 13.42
C GLY A 413 -15.63 -9.29 12.73
N ARG A 414 -16.73 -9.47 11.98
CA ARG A 414 -17.31 -8.45 11.06
C ARG A 414 -16.41 -8.09 9.86
N GLY A 415 -15.45 -8.95 9.51
CA GLY A 415 -14.63 -8.80 8.31
C GLY A 415 -15.46 -8.83 7.02
N GLN A 416 -15.05 -8.05 6.03
CA GLN A 416 -15.74 -8.00 4.74
C GLN A 416 -15.21 -9.09 3.82
N CYS A 417 -16.10 -9.94 3.31
CA CYS A 417 -15.72 -10.99 2.36
C CYS A 417 -15.74 -10.47 0.93
N ARG A 418 -14.66 -10.71 0.19
CA ARG A 418 -14.55 -10.47 -1.26
C ARG A 418 -14.24 -11.77 -1.99
N GLU A 419 -14.90 -11.98 -3.14
CA GLU A 419 -14.56 -13.10 -4.03
C GLU A 419 -13.23 -12.83 -4.73
N GLY A 420 -12.33 -13.81 -4.73
CA GLY A 420 -11.07 -13.81 -5.47
C GLY A 420 -11.02 -14.94 -6.50
N TRP A 421 -9.84 -15.25 -7.01
CA TRP A 421 -9.68 -16.36 -7.95
C TRP A 421 -9.66 -17.69 -7.21
N ASN A 422 -10.73 -18.49 -7.32
CA ASN A 422 -10.92 -19.77 -6.62
C ASN A 422 -10.72 -19.70 -5.09
N ARG A 423 -10.88 -18.51 -4.51
CA ARG A 423 -10.73 -18.26 -3.07
C ARG A 423 -11.64 -17.12 -2.64
N TYR A 424 -11.92 -17.05 -1.35
CA TYR A 424 -12.48 -15.87 -0.73
C TYR A 424 -11.34 -15.11 -0.02
N ILE A 425 -11.51 -13.80 0.14
CA ILE A 425 -10.57 -12.89 0.79
C ILE A 425 -11.33 -12.16 1.90
N CYS A 426 -10.83 -12.21 3.13
CA CYS A 426 -11.41 -11.46 4.24
C CYS A 426 -10.63 -10.18 4.47
N ASP A 427 -11.28 -9.03 4.31
CA ASP A 427 -10.76 -7.76 4.80
C ASP A 427 -11.04 -7.64 6.31
N CYS A 428 -10.02 -7.92 7.11
CA CYS A 428 -10.06 -7.78 8.57
C CYS A 428 -9.63 -6.37 9.03
N THR A 429 -9.21 -5.49 8.12
CA THR A 429 -8.69 -4.17 8.50
C THR A 429 -9.80 -3.33 9.15
N GLY A 430 -9.51 -2.75 10.31
CA GLY A 430 -10.47 -1.95 11.08
C GLY A 430 -11.47 -2.74 11.93
N THR A 431 -11.39 -4.08 11.96
CA THR A 431 -12.31 -4.92 12.74
C THR A 431 -11.85 -5.21 14.17
N GLY A 432 -10.54 -5.07 14.43
CA GLY A 432 -9.91 -5.54 15.66
C GLY A 432 -9.53 -7.01 15.62
N TYR A 433 -9.64 -7.66 14.45
CA TYR A 433 -9.21 -9.03 14.21
C TYR A 433 -8.23 -9.09 13.03
N LEU A 434 -7.48 -10.19 12.95
CA LEU A 434 -6.54 -10.55 11.90
C LEU A 434 -6.62 -12.05 11.61
N GLY A 435 -5.80 -12.51 10.66
CA GLY A 435 -5.80 -13.89 10.19
C GLY A 435 -6.60 -14.04 8.90
N ARG A 436 -6.57 -15.24 8.34
CA ARG A 436 -7.16 -15.51 7.01
C ARG A 436 -8.67 -15.29 6.98
N ASN A 437 -9.33 -15.55 8.10
CA ASN A 437 -10.77 -15.50 8.30
C ASN A 437 -11.17 -14.49 9.38
N CYS A 438 -10.28 -13.56 9.78
CA CYS A 438 -10.51 -12.63 10.89
C CYS A 438 -10.86 -13.33 12.22
N GLU A 439 -10.18 -14.45 12.48
CA GLU A 439 -10.41 -15.33 13.63
C GLU A 439 -9.56 -14.96 14.86
N THR A 440 -8.46 -14.24 14.66
CA THR A 440 -7.51 -13.91 15.73
C THR A 440 -7.71 -12.47 16.17
N GLU A 441 -7.90 -12.22 17.47
CA GLU A 441 -8.02 -10.85 18.00
C GLU A 441 -6.69 -10.10 17.87
N ALA A 442 -6.75 -8.89 17.31
CA ALA A 442 -5.58 -8.07 17.07
C ALA A 442 -5.04 -7.44 18.37
N THR A 443 -3.73 -7.33 18.45
CA THR A 443 -3.02 -6.80 19.62
C THR A 443 -3.37 -5.35 19.91
N VAL A 444 -3.67 -5.07 21.19
CA VAL A 444 -3.87 -3.73 21.74
C VAL A 444 -2.60 -3.25 22.44
N LEU A 445 -2.23 -1.99 22.21
CA LEU A 445 -1.10 -1.32 22.84
C LEU A 445 -1.56 -0.02 23.51
N SER A 446 -1.20 0.18 24.77
CA SER A 446 -1.63 1.33 25.60
C SER A 446 -0.53 2.36 25.77
N TYR A 447 -0.91 3.64 25.69
CA TYR A 447 -0.01 4.80 25.75
C TYR A 447 -0.51 5.82 26.77
N ASP A 448 0.40 6.32 27.60
CA ASP A 448 0.12 7.33 28.65
C ASP A 448 0.69 8.73 28.33
N GLY A 449 1.10 8.96 27.08
CA GLY A 449 1.73 10.23 26.67
C GLY A 449 3.24 10.28 26.88
N SER A 450 3.82 9.30 27.59
CA SER A 450 5.28 9.13 27.75
C SER A 450 5.82 7.85 27.08
N MET A 451 4.93 7.13 26.38
CA MET A 451 5.20 5.83 25.78
C MET A 451 5.26 5.88 24.26
N TYR A 452 6.08 5.03 23.66
CA TYR A 452 6.22 4.85 22.22
C TYR A 452 6.39 3.39 21.83
N LEU A 453 6.14 3.13 20.55
CA LEU A 453 6.63 1.97 19.82
C LEU A 453 7.27 2.47 18.51
N LYS A 454 8.49 2.02 18.25
CA LYS A 454 9.30 2.31 17.08
C LYS A 454 9.70 1.01 16.40
N ILE A 455 9.26 0.82 15.16
CA ILE A 455 9.67 -0.29 14.31
C ILE A 455 10.78 0.22 13.39
N ILE A 456 11.98 -0.35 13.51
CA ILE A 456 13.15 0.05 12.72
C ILE A 456 13.22 -0.82 11.47
N MET A 457 13.13 -0.22 10.30
CA MET A 457 13.23 -0.97 9.04
C MET A 457 14.65 -1.53 8.88
N PRO A 458 14.82 -2.78 8.40
CA PRO A 458 16.15 -3.38 8.18
C PRO A 458 17.07 -2.60 7.24
N GLY A 459 16.48 -1.81 6.33
CA GLY A 459 17.16 -0.85 5.47
C GLY A 459 16.26 0.36 5.21
N THR A 460 16.81 1.36 4.53
CA THR A 460 16.02 2.52 4.09
C THR A 460 14.95 2.07 3.10
N LEU A 461 13.69 2.42 3.38
CA LEU A 461 12.58 2.12 2.48
C LEU A 461 12.23 3.37 1.68
N HIS A 462 11.92 3.14 0.41
CA HIS A 462 11.39 4.14 -0.51
C HIS A 462 10.10 3.61 -1.12
N THR A 463 8.99 4.33 -0.96
CA THR A 463 7.67 3.91 -1.44
C THR A 463 6.96 5.02 -2.19
N GLU A 464 6.15 4.67 -3.19
CA GLU A 464 5.22 5.59 -3.85
C GLU A 464 3.75 5.21 -3.62
N ALA A 465 3.51 4.09 -2.94
CA ALA A 465 2.19 3.59 -2.63
C ALA A 465 2.21 2.90 -1.26
N GLU A 466 1.20 3.19 -0.45
CA GLU A 466 1.06 2.65 0.89
C GLU A 466 -0.39 2.31 1.20
N ASP A 467 -0.58 1.20 1.91
CA ASP A 467 -1.83 0.82 2.54
C ASP A 467 -1.62 0.76 4.06
N VAL A 468 -2.26 1.66 4.78
CA VAL A 468 -2.12 1.78 6.24
C VAL A 468 -3.48 1.62 6.90
N ALA A 469 -3.58 0.78 7.91
CA ALA A 469 -4.77 0.69 8.73
C ALA A 469 -4.41 0.58 10.22
N LEU A 470 -5.22 1.18 11.08
CA LEU A 470 -5.14 1.00 12.53
C LEU A 470 -6.49 1.33 13.16
N ARG A 471 -6.68 0.91 14.41
CA ARG A 471 -7.77 1.39 15.25
C ARG A 471 -7.21 2.18 16.42
N PHE A 472 -7.94 3.18 16.87
CA PHE A 472 -7.58 3.95 18.06
C PHE A 472 -8.77 4.19 18.96
N MET A 473 -8.49 4.44 20.23
CA MET A 473 -9.44 4.88 21.25
C MET A 473 -8.75 5.94 22.11
N SER A 474 -9.36 7.12 22.24
CA SER A 474 -8.82 8.21 23.05
C SER A 474 -9.90 9.17 23.55
N GLN A 475 -9.65 9.82 24.68
CA GLN A 475 -10.43 10.96 25.18
C GLN A 475 -9.83 12.31 24.72
N ARG A 476 -8.60 12.30 24.19
CA ARG A 476 -7.91 13.51 23.75
C ARG A 476 -8.28 13.87 22.33
N ALA A 477 -8.45 15.16 22.10
CA ALA A 477 -8.70 15.72 20.77
C ALA A 477 -7.42 15.82 19.91
N TYR A 478 -6.25 15.55 20.49
CA TYR A 478 -4.94 15.65 19.87
C TYR A 478 -4.04 14.46 20.24
N GLY A 479 -3.17 14.05 19.32
CA GLY A 479 -2.21 12.97 19.58
C GLY A 479 -1.72 12.25 18.32
N LEU A 480 -0.44 11.86 18.31
CA LEU A 480 0.16 11.08 17.23
C LEU A 480 -0.35 9.63 17.21
N LEU A 481 -1.08 9.24 16.16
CA LEU A 481 -1.50 7.85 15.98
C LEU A 481 -0.34 7.02 15.39
N MET A 482 0.25 7.51 14.30
CA MET A 482 1.37 6.85 13.61
C MET A 482 2.12 7.85 12.73
N ALA A 483 3.43 7.67 12.56
CA ALA A 483 4.24 8.36 11.56
C ALA A 483 5.30 7.44 10.98
N THR A 484 5.59 7.59 9.68
CA THR A 484 6.88 7.19 9.14
C THR A 484 7.91 8.29 9.39
N THR A 485 9.15 7.93 9.72
CA THR A 485 10.23 8.89 10.01
C THR A 485 11.52 8.52 9.27
N SER A 486 12.24 9.52 8.75
CA SER A 486 13.57 9.36 8.16
C SER A 486 14.67 9.94 9.06
N LYS A 487 15.83 9.30 9.05
CA LYS A 487 17.07 9.80 9.68
C LYS A 487 17.80 10.82 8.81
N GLU A 488 17.31 11.07 7.59
CA GLU A 488 18.00 11.86 6.57
C GLU A 488 17.19 13.02 6.00
N SER A 489 15.87 13.02 6.19
CA SER A 489 14.95 14.03 5.63
C SER A 489 13.77 14.29 6.56
N ALA A 490 12.96 15.30 6.22
CA ALA A 490 11.68 15.59 6.86
C ALA A 490 10.50 14.78 6.29
N ASP A 491 10.78 13.75 5.49
CA ASP A 491 9.78 12.90 4.86
C ASP A 491 8.93 12.18 5.91
N THR A 492 7.62 12.26 5.75
CA THR A 492 6.70 11.57 6.64
C THR A 492 5.34 11.35 5.98
N LEU A 493 4.78 10.16 6.22
CA LEU A 493 3.35 9.89 6.16
C LEU A 493 2.88 9.74 7.60
N ARG A 494 1.96 10.61 8.02
CA ARG A 494 1.57 10.77 9.42
C ARG A 494 0.07 10.83 9.62
N LEU A 495 -0.39 10.11 10.63
CA LEU A 495 -1.76 10.13 11.14
C LEU A 495 -1.77 10.71 12.56
N GLU A 496 -2.58 11.74 12.77
CA GLU A 496 -2.72 12.41 14.06
C GLU A 496 -4.18 12.80 14.33
N LEU A 497 -4.55 12.88 15.61
CA LEU A 497 -5.76 13.58 16.04
C LEU A 497 -5.48 15.09 16.04
N ASP A 498 -6.36 15.86 15.42
CA ASP A 498 -6.30 17.32 15.34
C ASP A 498 -7.70 17.92 15.50
N GLY A 499 -8.00 18.39 16.72
CA GLY A 499 -9.30 18.95 17.09
C GLY A 499 -10.43 17.91 17.02
N GLY A 500 -10.16 16.67 17.43
CA GLY A 500 -11.14 15.57 17.43
C GLY A 500 -11.46 15.01 16.05
N ARG A 501 -10.62 15.29 15.05
CA ARG A 501 -10.66 14.72 13.69
C ARG A 501 -9.36 13.98 13.43
N VAL A 502 -9.37 12.98 12.55
CA VAL A 502 -8.12 12.38 12.07
C VAL A 502 -7.58 13.21 10.92
N LYS A 503 -6.29 13.51 10.98
CA LYS A 503 -5.54 14.23 9.97
C LYS A 503 -4.45 13.32 9.41
N LEU A 504 -4.50 13.11 8.09
CA LEU A 504 -3.40 12.58 7.31
C LEU A 504 -2.52 13.73 6.86
N THR A 505 -1.21 13.61 7.07
CA THR A 505 -0.19 14.52 6.56
C THR A 505 0.81 13.73 5.74
N VAL A 506 1.04 14.12 4.49
CA VAL A 506 2.14 13.60 3.67
C VAL A 506 3.07 14.77 3.36
N ASN A 507 4.29 14.69 3.89
CA ASN A 507 5.34 15.64 3.63
C ASN A 507 6.49 14.92 2.93
N LEU A 508 6.87 15.39 1.75
CA LEU A 508 8.00 14.86 1.00
C LEU A 508 8.98 16.01 0.79
N ASP A 509 10.15 15.91 1.41
CA ASP A 509 11.18 16.93 1.41
C ASP A 509 11.83 17.05 0.03
N CYS A 510 11.77 18.25 -0.54
CA CYS A 510 12.29 18.55 -1.87
C CYS A 510 13.74 19.07 -1.86
N ILE A 511 14.35 19.29 -0.69
CA ILE A 511 15.66 19.97 -0.58
C ILE A 511 16.77 19.24 -1.35
N ARG A 512 16.69 17.91 -1.49
CA ARG A 512 17.68 17.10 -2.24
C ARG A 512 17.34 16.85 -3.71
N ILE A 513 16.18 17.30 -4.23
CA ILE A 513 15.68 16.89 -5.57
C ILE A 513 15.46 18.10 -6.51
N ASP A 514 15.99 19.28 -6.18
CA ASP A 514 15.92 20.48 -7.04
C ASP A 514 14.51 20.75 -7.62
N CYS A 515 13.49 20.48 -6.80
CA CYS A 515 12.10 20.67 -7.17
C CYS A 515 11.68 22.12 -6.83
N ASN A 516 10.92 22.76 -7.72
CA ASN A 516 10.33 24.08 -7.45
C ASN A 516 9.64 24.08 -6.08
N LEU A 517 10.07 24.98 -5.18
CA LEU A 517 9.67 25.15 -3.77
C LEU A 517 8.41 24.35 -3.38
N SER A 518 8.59 23.28 -2.58
CA SER A 518 7.50 22.52 -2.00
C SER A 518 6.53 23.46 -1.29
N LYS A 519 5.24 23.38 -1.62
CA LYS A 519 4.15 24.23 -1.08
C LYS A 519 3.84 23.97 0.42
N GLY A 520 4.69 23.21 1.10
CA GLY A 520 4.45 22.68 2.45
C GLY A 520 3.81 21.29 2.40
N PRO A 521 3.47 20.72 3.58
CA PRO A 521 2.90 19.40 3.70
C PRO A 521 1.47 19.32 3.13
N GLU A 522 1.14 18.21 2.48
CA GLU A 522 -0.22 17.94 1.98
C GLU A 522 -1.05 17.30 3.10
N THR A 523 -2.27 17.79 3.33
CA THR A 523 -3.11 17.34 4.45
C THR A 523 -4.54 17.00 4.04
N VAL A 524 -5.09 15.94 4.64
CA VAL A 524 -6.48 15.50 4.47
C VAL A 524 -7.08 15.21 5.84
N PHE A 525 -8.33 15.63 6.07
CA PHE A 525 -9.04 15.43 7.34
C PHE A 525 -10.28 14.57 7.16
N ALA A 526 -10.57 13.70 8.13
CA ALA A 526 -11.77 12.87 8.16
C ALA A 526 -12.31 12.66 9.59
N GLY A 527 -13.62 12.44 9.67
CA GLY A 527 -14.36 12.28 10.93
C GLY A 527 -14.49 13.57 11.75
N GLN A 528 -15.23 13.48 12.86
CA GLN A 528 -15.44 14.56 13.84
C GLN A 528 -15.77 13.97 15.20
N LYS A 529 -15.37 14.66 16.28
CA LYS A 529 -15.65 14.27 17.68
C LYS A 529 -15.18 12.84 18.01
N LEU A 530 -14.08 12.40 17.42
CA LEU A 530 -13.52 11.05 17.55
C LEU A 530 -12.78 10.80 18.87
N ASN A 531 -12.84 11.76 19.78
CA ASN A 531 -12.25 11.70 21.12
C ASN A 531 -13.32 11.34 22.17
N ASP A 532 -14.22 10.44 21.80
CA ASP A 532 -15.37 10.01 22.60
C ASP A 532 -15.06 8.83 23.54
N ASN A 533 -13.84 8.27 23.41
CA ASN A 533 -13.35 7.05 24.07
C ASN A 533 -13.95 5.74 23.54
N GLU A 534 -14.43 5.73 22.30
CA GLU A 534 -14.80 4.52 21.58
C GLU A 534 -13.72 4.12 20.57
N TRP A 535 -13.83 2.89 20.03
CA TRP A 535 -12.92 2.43 18.98
C TRP A 535 -13.31 3.00 17.62
N HIS A 536 -12.38 3.71 16.99
CA HIS A 536 -12.48 4.16 15.60
C HIS A 536 -11.48 3.42 14.71
N ALA A 537 -11.87 3.13 13.47
CA ALA A 537 -11.01 2.53 12.46
C ALA A 537 -10.52 3.57 11.46
N VAL A 538 -9.21 3.61 11.21
CA VAL A 538 -8.56 4.49 10.23
C VAL A 538 -7.95 3.63 9.13
N LYS A 539 -8.22 3.98 7.86
CA LYS A 539 -7.56 3.38 6.69
C LYS A 539 -7.02 4.50 5.78
N VAL A 540 -5.80 4.35 5.32
CA VAL A 540 -5.15 5.22 4.33
C VAL A 540 -4.76 4.38 3.13
N VAL A 541 -5.12 4.87 1.95
CA VAL A 541 -4.65 4.33 0.66
C VAL A 541 -3.95 5.49 -0.05
N ARG A 542 -2.64 5.35 -0.28
CA ARG A 542 -1.88 6.31 -1.09
C ARG A 542 -1.39 5.63 -2.36
N ARG A 543 -1.57 6.31 -3.50
CA ARG A 543 -1.13 5.87 -4.84
C ARG A 543 -0.50 7.05 -5.57
N GLY A 544 0.81 7.20 -5.46
CA GLY A 544 1.55 8.35 -5.95
C GLY A 544 1.04 9.65 -5.33
N LYS A 545 0.34 10.45 -6.14
CA LYS A 545 -0.25 11.73 -5.72
C LYS A 545 -1.65 11.59 -5.11
N SER A 546 -2.31 10.46 -5.33
CA SER A 546 -3.67 10.23 -4.82
C SER A 546 -3.62 9.79 -3.37
N LEU A 547 -4.42 10.45 -2.53
CA LEU A 547 -4.59 10.18 -1.12
C LEU A 547 -6.05 9.81 -0.87
N GLN A 548 -6.29 8.76 -0.11
CA GLN A 548 -7.61 8.42 0.39
C GLN A 548 -7.51 8.14 1.89
N LEU A 549 -8.29 8.87 2.69
CA LEU A 549 -8.39 8.71 4.14
C LEU A 549 -9.81 8.28 4.48
N SER A 550 -9.95 7.11 5.10
CA SER A 550 -11.22 6.61 5.62
C SER A 550 -11.18 6.51 7.13
N VAL A 551 -12.20 7.05 7.79
CA VAL A 551 -12.43 6.93 9.24
C VAL A 551 -13.83 6.38 9.44
N ASP A 552 -13.90 5.17 10.02
CA ASP A 552 -15.12 4.36 10.12
C ASP A 552 -15.82 4.23 8.76
N ASN A 553 -16.96 4.89 8.58
CA ASN A 553 -17.77 4.87 7.35
C ASN A 553 -17.59 6.12 6.48
N VAL A 554 -16.70 7.04 6.85
CA VAL A 554 -16.46 8.30 6.13
C VAL A 554 -15.15 8.21 5.36
N THR A 555 -15.21 8.38 4.04
CA THR A 555 -14.03 8.40 3.17
C THR A 555 -13.86 9.77 2.52
N VAL A 556 -12.64 10.29 2.54
CA VAL A 556 -12.25 11.56 1.94
C VAL A 556 -11.07 11.32 1.01
N GLU A 557 -11.15 11.87 -0.20
CA GLU A 557 -10.08 11.82 -1.18
C GLU A 557 -9.32 13.15 -1.23
N GLY A 558 -8.02 13.07 -1.51
CA GLY A 558 -7.12 14.20 -1.66
C GLY A 558 -6.11 13.93 -2.78
N GLN A 559 -5.49 15.00 -3.27
CA GLN A 559 -4.51 14.94 -4.34
C GLN A 559 -3.33 15.85 -4.00
N MET A 560 -2.11 15.33 -4.12
CA MET A 560 -0.90 16.10 -3.90
C MET A 560 -0.60 17.02 -5.08
N SER A 561 -0.19 18.26 -4.79
CA SER A 561 0.11 19.29 -5.78
C SER A 561 1.51 19.14 -6.39
N GLY A 562 2.47 18.58 -5.65
CA GLY A 562 3.86 18.40 -6.05
C GLY A 562 4.07 17.33 -7.13
N ALA A 563 5.22 17.39 -7.82
CA ALA A 563 5.64 16.34 -8.75
C ALA A 563 6.24 15.13 -8.03
N HIS A 564 6.86 15.35 -6.88
CA HIS A 564 7.50 14.31 -6.08
C HIS A 564 6.45 13.40 -5.41
N THR A 565 6.67 12.08 -5.50
CA THR A 565 5.76 11.04 -5.00
C THR A 565 6.46 10.03 -4.10
N ARG A 566 7.79 10.05 -4.01
CA ARG A 566 8.56 9.03 -3.27
C ARG A 566 8.68 9.43 -1.80
N LEU A 567 8.30 8.53 -0.91
CA LEU A 567 8.43 8.66 0.54
C LEU A 567 9.64 7.86 1.00
N GLU A 568 10.59 8.51 1.66
CA GLU A 568 11.69 7.84 2.35
C GLU A 568 11.40 7.67 3.83
N PHE A 569 11.66 6.49 4.39
CA PHE A 569 11.61 6.29 5.84
C PHE A 569 12.52 5.15 6.32
N HIS A 570 12.92 5.28 7.58
CA HIS A 570 13.76 4.34 8.32
C HIS A 570 13.00 3.69 9.49
N SER A 571 11.90 4.30 9.91
CA SER A 571 11.11 3.79 11.03
C SER A 571 9.63 4.08 10.87
N ILE A 572 8.80 3.23 11.48
CA ILE A 572 7.38 3.48 11.72
C ILE A 572 7.23 3.67 13.23
N GLU A 573 6.67 4.80 13.64
CA GLU A 573 6.60 5.22 15.04
C GLU A 573 5.15 5.51 15.47
N THR A 574 4.83 5.21 16.72
CA THR A 574 3.53 5.44 17.34
C THR A 574 3.71 5.92 18.77
N GLY A 575 2.73 6.64 19.32
CA GLY A 575 2.83 7.20 20.67
C GLY A 575 3.63 8.51 20.70
N ILE A 576 4.94 8.40 20.46
CA ILE A 576 5.87 9.52 20.40
C ILE A 576 6.69 9.39 19.13
N MET A 577 6.80 10.48 18.37
CA MET A 577 7.78 10.58 17.29
C MET A 577 9.15 10.82 17.92
N THR A 578 10.06 9.85 17.92
CA THR A 578 11.39 9.96 18.55
C THR A 578 12.42 10.60 17.62
N GLU A 579 12.35 10.31 16.31
CA GLU A 579 13.19 10.98 15.31
C GLU A 579 12.55 12.31 14.89
N ARG A 580 13.27 13.41 15.13
CA ARG A 580 12.75 14.79 14.97
C ARG A 580 13.75 15.72 14.29
N ARG A 581 14.91 15.22 13.85
CA ARG A 581 16.04 16.05 13.44
C ARG A 581 15.69 17.07 12.34
N PHE A 582 14.81 16.70 11.42
CA PHE A 582 14.44 17.51 10.26
C PHE A 582 13.00 18.03 10.30
N ILE A 583 12.23 17.69 11.34
CA ILE A 583 10.81 18.06 11.44
C ILE A 583 10.67 19.25 12.40
N SER A 584 10.11 20.35 11.91
CA SER A 584 9.92 21.59 12.68
C SER A 584 8.69 21.57 13.58
N VAL A 585 7.65 20.83 13.21
CA VAL A 585 6.39 20.74 13.96
C VAL A 585 6.10 19.28 14.31
N VAL A 586 6.19 18.98 15.60
CA VAL A 586 5.95 17.65 16.16
C VAL A 586 4.53 17.62 16.74
N PRO A 587 3.71 16.61 16.41
CA PRO A 587 2.42 16.42 17.07
C PRO A 587 2.58 16.17 18.56
N SER A 588 1.51 16.38 19.32
CA SER A 588 1.47 15.95 20.71
C SER A 588 1.58 14.43 20.84
N ASN A 589 2.19 13.95 21.91
CA ASN A 589 2.28 12.52 22.19
C ASN A 589 0.87 11.93 22.36
N PHE A 590 0.68 10.63 22.17
CA PHE A 590 -0.64 10.00 22.27
C PHE A 590 -0.95 9.46 23.66
N ILE A 591 -2.20 9.65 24.10
CA ILE A 591 -2.78 9.02 25.29
C ILE A 591 -4.00 8.23 24.83
N GLY A 592 -4.01 6.93 25.07
CA GLY A 592 -5.08 6.05 24.63
C GLY A 592 -4.59 4.67 24.23
N HIS A 593 -5.36 4.00 23.39
CA HIS A 593 -5.07 2.65 22.91
C HIS A 593 -5.00 2.63 21.39
N LEU A 594 -4.03 1.91 20.85
CA LEU A 594 -3.96 1.53 19.43
C LEU A 594 -4.17 0.03 19.28
N GLN A 595 -4.80 -0.39 18.19
CA GLN A 595 -5.00 -1.80 17.86
C GLN A 595 -4.80 -2.05 16.36
N GLY A 596 -4.17 -3.19 16.03
CA GLY A 596 -4.08 -3.68 14.65
C GLY A 596 -3.41 -2.73 13.66
N LEU A 597 -2.24 -2.19 13.99
CA LEU A 597 -1.43 -1.41 13.03
C LEU A 597 -0.98 -2.32 11.89
N TYR A 598 -1.55 -2.08 10.71
CA TYR A 598 -1.27 -2.76 9.46
C TYR A 598 -0.60 -1.78 8.50
N PHE A 599 0.55 -2.14 7.94
CA PHE A 599 1.27 -1.32 6.98
C PHE A 599 1.76 -2.19 5.84
N ASN A 600 1.29 -1.94 4.61
CA ASN A 600 1.64 -2.67 3.40
C ASN A 600 1.58 -4.20 3.56
N GLY A 601 0.53 -4.73 4.19
CA GLY A 601 0.41 -6.18 4.39
C GLY A 601 0.94 -6.70 5.74
N VAL A 602 1.63 -5.86 6.53
CA VAL A 602 2.34 -6.32 7.73
C VAL A 602 1.64 -5.86 9.02
N PRO A 603 1.19 -6.77 9.90
CA PRO A 603 0.56 -6.45 11.19
C PRO A 603 1.61 -6.21 12.29
N TYR A 604 2.21 -5.02 12.33
CA TYR A 604 3.38 -4.74 13.17
C TYR A 604 3.15 -4.88 14.68
N LEU A 605 1.97 -4.51 15.21
CA LEU A 605 1.73 -4.67 16.66
C LEU A 605 1.79 -6.15 17.09
N ASP A 606 1.23 -7.03 16.26
CA ASP A 606 1.15 -8.45 16.51
C ASP A 606 2.52 -9.12 16.35
N GLN A 607 3.27 -8.77 15.28
CA GLN A 607 4.63 -9.28 15.09
C GLN A 607 5.57 -8.84 16.21
N CYS A 608 5.49 -7.58 16.68
CA CYS A 608 6.28 -7.12 17.81
C CYS A 608 5.91 -7.84 19.11
N LYS A 609 4.62 -8.11 19.36
CA LYS A 609 4.16 -8.84 20.56
C LYS A 609 4.62 -10.29 20.56
N ASN A 610 4.53 -10.96 19.41
CA ASN A 610 4.85 -12.37 19.26
C ASN A 610 6.36 -12.63 19.18
N GLY A 611 7.16 -11.59 18.88
CA GLY A 611 8.59 -11.71 18.66
C GLY A 611 8.96 -12.23 17.26
N ASP A 612 8.04 -12.11 16.29
CA ASP A 612 8.26 -12.51 14.90
C ASP A 612 9.34 -11.63 14.23
N ILE A 613 9.51 -10.40 14.75
CA ILE A 613 10.54 -9.45 14.35
C ILE A 613 11.31 -8.94 15.57
N SER A 614 12.63 -8.77 15.41
CA SER A 614 13.52 -8.33 16.49
C SER A 614 13.80 -6.82 16.50
N HIS A 615 13.26 -6.07 15.55
CA HIS A 615 13.54 -4.65 15.32
C HIS A 615 12.41 -3.73 15.81
N CYS A 616 11.77 -4.11 16.93
CA CYS A 616 10.80 -3.28 17.65
C CYS A 616 11.42 -2.73 18.93
N GLU A 617 11.38 -1.41 19.10
CA GLU A 617 11.76 -0.71 20.33
C GLU A 617 10.50 -0.09 20.94
N LEU A 618 10.14 -0.47 22.16
CA LEU A 618 8.98 0.10 22.84
C LEU A 618 9.12 0.16 24.36
N ASN A 619 8.47 1.15 24.95
CA ASN A 619 8.16 1.21 26.39
C ASN A 619 6.63 1.28 26.65
N ALA A 620 5.82 1.25 25.59
CA ALA A 620 4.37 1.08 25.66
C ALA A 620 3.98 -0.29 26.22
N ARG A 621 2.73 -0.42 26.70
CA ARG A 621 2.30 -1.63 27.40
C ARG A 621 1.18 -2.37 26.67
N PHE A 622 1.40 -3.65 26.38
CA PHE A 622 0.41 -4.50 25.73
C PHE A 622 -0.86 -4.69 26.58
N GLY A 623 -2.01 -4.80 25.92
CA GLY A 623 -3.32 -4.97 26.55
C GLY A 623 -3.93 -3.64 27.02
N MET A 624 -5.27 -3.64 27.10
CA MET A 624 -6.07 -2.50 27.54
C MET A 624 -5.94 -2.28 29.05
N ARG A 625 -5.91 -1.02 29.47
CA ARG A 625 -5.78 -0.60 30.87
C ARG A 625 -6.37 0.78 31.08
N HIS A 626 -6.84 1.09 32.28
CA HIS A 626 -7.16 2.48 32.62
C HIS A 626 -5.87 3.31 32.63
N ILE A 627 -5.88 4.45 31.93
CA ILE A 627 -4.70 5.30 31.80
C ILE A 627 -4.85 6.50 32.74
N ILE A 628 -3.85 6.68 33.61
CA ILE A 628 -3.64 7.87 34.44
C ILE A 628 -2.23 8.37 34.09
N ALA A 629 -2.14 9.45 33.31
CA ALA A 629 -0.87 9.96 32.82
C ALA A 629 -0.30 11.03 33.75
N ASP A 630 1.00 10.93 34.09
CA ASP A 630 1.76 11.88 34.93
C ASP A 630 0.96 12.49 36.10
N PRO A 631 0.48 11.67 37.06
CA PRO A 631 -0.29 12.18 38.19
C PRO A 631 0.57 13.10 39.08
N VAL A 632 0.00 14.22 39.51
CA VAL A 632 0.61 15.23 40.38
C VAL A 632 -0.34 15.57 41.53
N THR A 633 0.20 15.62 42.74
CA THR A 633 -0.52 15.90 43.99
C THR A 633 -0.32 17.34 44.45
N PHE A 634 -1.41 18.07 44.67
CA PHE A 634 -1.47 19.35 45.36
C PHE A 634 -1.84 19.09 46.82
N ARG A 635 -0.83 19.09 47.71
CA ARG A 635 -1.04 18.65 49.10
C ARG A 635 -1.90 19.59 49.92
N ASN A 636 -1.77 20.89 49.71
CA ASN A 636 -2.42 21.90 50.54
C ASN A 636 -3.22 22.85 49.64
N ARG A 637 -4.33 23.41 50.16
CA ARG A 637 -5.17 24.35 49.40
C ARG A 637 -4.44 25.60 48.85
N PRO A 638 -3.38 26.14 49.48
CA PRO A 638 -2.61 27.23 48.89
C PRO A 638 -1.65 26.80 47.78
N SER A 639 -1.44 25.49 47.56
CA SER A 639 -0.51 25.00 46.55
C SER A 639 -1.05 25.27 45.15
N TYR A 640 -0.21 25.83 44.27
CA TYR A 640 -0.56 26.03 42.87
C TYR A 640 0.68 26.06 41.96
N LEU A 641 0.43 25.91 40.67
CA LEU A 641 1.42 26.03 39.60
C LEU A 641 0.98 27.11 38.61
N ALA A 642 1.92 27.91 38.14
CA ALA A 642 1.71 28.86 37.04
C ALA A 642 2.42 28.35 35.77
N LEU A 643 1.68 28.21 34.68
CA LEU A 643 2.15 27.77 33.37
C LEU A 643 2.05 28.92 32.35
N ALA A 644 2.63 28.72 31.17
CA ALA A 644 2.44 29.61 30.04
C ALA A 644 0.95 29.74 29.66
N THR A 645 0.58 30.91 29.12
CA THR A 645 -0.80 31.25 28.74
C THR A 645 -1.43 30.17 27.84
N LEU A 646 -2.66 29.78 28.18
CA LEU A 646 -3.42 28.83 27.38
C LEU A 646 -3.68 29.37 25.97
N GLN A 647 -3.27 28.60 24.96
CA GLN A 647 -3.47 28.95 23.56
C GLN A 647 -4.85 28.47 23.08
N ALA A 648 -5.91 29.27 23.26
CA ALA A 648 -7.31 28.86 23.03
C ALA A 648 -8.11 29.80 22.11
N TYR A 649 -7.54 30.18 20.96
CA TYR A 649 -8.06 31.25 20.10
C TYR A 649 -9.42 30.94 19.43
N ALA A 650 -9.47 30.04 18.45
CA ALA A 650 -10.68 29.79 17.64
C ALA A 650 -11.50 28.57 18.11
N SER A 651 -10.83 27.58 18.69
CA SER A 651 -11.43 26.41 19.34
C SER A 651 -10.55 26.04 20.53
N MET A 652 -11.13 25.30 21.47
CA MET A 652 -10.47 24.92 22.71
C MET A 652 -10.85 23.51 23.08
N HIS A 653 -9.86 22.69 23.46
CA HIS A 653 -10.06 21.37 24.03
C HIS A 653 -9.18 21.21 25.26
N LEU A 654 -9.79 21.12 26.43
CA LEU A 654 -9.13 20.81 27.68
C LEU A 654 -9.59 19.42 28.13
N PHE A 655 -8.63 18.63 28.57
CA PHE A 655 -8.90 17.35 29.22
C PHE A 655 -8.00 17.22 30.44
N PHE A 656 -8.54 16.72 31.54
CA PHE A 656 -7.76 16.30 32.69
C PHE A 656 -8.56 15.33 33.54
N GLN A 657 -7.85 14.62 34.40
CA GLN A 657 -8.41 13.76 35.43
C GLN A 657 -8.11 14.36 36.79
N PHE A 658 -9.04 14.24 37.73
CA PHE A 658 -8.82 14.68 39.10
C PHE A 658 -9.32 13.66 40.11
N LYS A 659 -8.73 13.69 41.30
CA LYS A 659 -9.09 12.85 42.44
C LYS A 659 -8.93 13.66 43.73
N THR A 660 -10.00 13.80 44.51
CA THR A 660 -10.00 14.63 45.73
C THR A 660 -11.03 14.14 46.76
N THR A 661 -10.85 14.56 48.02
CA THR A 661 -11.84 14.47 49.10
C THR A 661 -12.46 15.84 49.43
N SER A 662 -11.89 16.94 48.92
CA SER A 662 -12.36 18.30 49.18
C SER A 662 -13.59 18.62 48.34
N SER A 663 -14.63 19.21 48.95
CA SER A 663 -15.85 19.60 48.23
C SER A 663 -15.69 20.87 47.40
N ASP A 664 -14.68 21.69 47.67
CA ASP A 664 -14.50 23.00 47.05
C ASP A 664 -13.03 23.27 46.75
N GLY A 665 -12.74 23.93 45.62
CA GLY A 665 -11.39 24.35 45.26
C GLY A 665 -11.23 24.78 43.80
N LEU A 666 -10.36 25.76 43.57
CA LEU A 666 -10.04 26.26 42.22
C LEU A 666 -9.06 25.31 41.50
N LEU A 667 -9.48 24.73 40.38
CA LEU A 667 -8.67 23.76 39.60
C LEU A 667 -7.83 24.44 38.51
N LEU A 668 -8.44 25.36 37.75
CA LEU A 668 -7.82 26.04 36.62
C LEU A 668 -8.29 27.49 36.55
N TYR A 669 -7.39 28.43 36.29
CA TYR A 669 -7.70 29.84 36.04
C TYR A 669 -6.73 30.47 35.03
N ASN A 670 -7.26 31.12 33.98
CA ASN A 670 -6.49 32.03 33.13
C ASN A 670 -7.30 33.31 32.91
N SER A 671 -6.70 34.47 33.17
CA SER A 671 -7.26 35.78 32.78
C SER A 671 -7.05 36.07 31.30
N GLY A 672 -7.76 37.05 30.76
CA GLY A 672 -7.63 37.55 29.39
C GLY A 672 -7.60 39.07 29.32
N ASP A 673 -7.68 39.58 28.10
CA ASP A 673 -7.84 41.02 27.87
C ASP A 673 -9.23 41.50 28.32
N GLY A 674 -9.28 42.64 29.02
CA GLY A 674 -10.54 43.21 29.49
C GLY A 674 -11.23 42.33 30.53
N SER A 675 -12.40 41.78 30.18
CA SER A 675 -13.20 40.90 31.05
C SER A 675 -13.03 39.41 30.74
N ASP A 676 -12.23 39.04 29.76
CA ASP A 676 -12.09 37.65 29.34
C ASP A 676 -11.44 36.81 30.45
N PHE A 677 -11.97 35.61 30.69
CA PHE A 677 -11.33 34.63 31.56
C PHE A 677 -11.90 33.23 31.33
N ILE A 678 -11.14 32.24 31.79
CA ILE A 678 -11.59 30.86 31.89
C ILE A 678 -11.25 30.29 33.28
N VAL A 679 -12.21 29.58 33.85
CA VAL A 679 -12.12 28.94 35.17
C VAL A 679 -12.70 27.54 35.11
N VAL A 680 -12.03 26.59 35.74
CA VAL A 680 -12.64 25.34 36.19
C VAL A 680 -12.48 25.25 37.71
N GLU A 681 -13.55 24.98 38.41
CA GLU A 681 -13.56 24.89 39.87
C GLU A 681 -14.47 23.76 40.35
N LEU A 682 -14.20 23.26 41.55
CA LEU A 682 -15.06 22.34 42.27
C LEU A 682 -15.88 23.13 43.28
N VAL A 683 -17.20 22.95 43.31
CA VAL A 683 -18.11 23.65 44.21
C VAL A 683 -19.13 22.66 44.77
N LYS A 684 -19.15 22.48 46.09
CA LYS A 684 -19.99 21.50 46.79
C LYS A 684 -19.93 20.08 46.17
N GLY A 685 -18.75 19.69 45.69
CA GLY A 685 -18.47 18.41 45.05
C GLY A 685 -18.85 18.33 43.56
N TYR A 686 -19.25 19.41 42.91
CA TYR A 686 -19.60 19.42 41.48
C TYR A 686 -18.64 20.32 40.68
N ILE A 687 -18.27 19.89 39.48
CA ILE A 687 -17.43 20.69 38.59
C ILE A 687 -18.24 21.84 37.99
N HIS A 688 -17.71 23.05 38.10
CA HIS A 688 -18.20 24.24 37.44
C HIS A 688 -17.16 24.72 36.41
N TYR A 689 -17.65 25.04 35.22
CA TYR A 689 -16.89 25.71 34.17
C TYR A 689 -17.43 27.13 34.03
N VAL A 690 -16.61 28.12 34.35
CA VAL A 690 -16.98 29.54 34.30
C VAL A 690 -16.10 30.26 33.28
N PHE A 691 -16.70 31.05 32.41
CA PHE A 691 -15.96 31.76 31.38
C PHE A 691 -16.62 33.08 31.02
N ASP A 692 -15.82 34.01 30.50
CA ASP A 692 -16.29 35.25 29.86
C ASP A 692 -15.50 35.44 28.55
N LEU A 693 -16.22 35.80 27.50
CA LEU A 693 -15.75 35.99 26.11
C LEU A 693 -16.14 37.41 25.62
N GLY A 694 -16.14 38.39 26.53
CA GLY A 694 -16.55 39.77 26.29
C GLY A 694 -18.05 40.05 26.38
N ASN A 695 -18.89 39.05 26.68
CA ASN A 695 -20.35 39.19 26.78
C ASN A 695 -20.89 38.98 28.20
N GLY A 696 -19.99 38.94 29.19
CA GLY A 696 -20.32 38.71 30.59
C GLY A 696 -20.13 37.25 31.00
N PRO A 697 -19.92 37.02 32.31
CA PRO A 697 -19.56 35.71 32.83
C PRO A 697 -20.72 34.72 32.72
N SER A 698 -20.42 33.54 32.18
CA SER A 698 -21.33 32.41 32.03
C SER A 698 -20.86 31.23 32.86
N LEU A 699 -21.81 30.46 33.44
CA LEU A 699 -21.55 29.29 34.27
C LEU A 699 -22.21 28.05 33.68
N MET A 700 -21.42 27.01 33.43
CA MET A 700 -21.85 25.66 33.14
C MET A 700 -21.59 24.76 34.34
N LYS A 701 -22.62 24.03 34.79
CA LYS A 701 -22.48 23.02 35.84
C LYS A 701 -22.33 21.64 35.22
N GLY A 702 -21.35 20.88 35.69
CA GLY A 702 -21.16 19.50 35.31
C GLY A 702 -22.36 18.64 35.69
N ASN A 703 -22.70 17.68 34.83
CA ASN A 703 -23.78 16.75 35.10
C ASN A 703 -23.22 15.48 35.74
N SER A 704 -23.31 15.37 37.06
CA SER A 704 -23.01 14.14 37.82
C SER A 704 -24.15 13.84 38.81
N GLU A 705 -24.44 12.56 39.05
CA GLU A 705 -25.47 12.18 40.04
C GLU A 705 -24.96 12.28 41.47
N LYS A 706 -23.66 12.07 41.65
CA LYS A 706 -22.98 12.09 42.93
C LYS A 706 -21.98 13.24 42.96
N GLN A 707 -21.62 13.61 44.18
CA GLN A 707 -20.50 14.49 44.45
C GLN A 707 -19.20 13.79 44.02
N LEU A 708 -18.29 14.53 43.41
CA LEU A 708 -17.05 14.06 42.77
C LEU A 708 -15.84 14.12 43.71
N ASN A 709 -16.04 14.46 44.97
CA ASN A 709 -15.03 14.43 46.03
C ASN A 709 -15.08 13.10 46.80
N ASP A 710 -15.24 11.99 46.07
CA ASP A 710 -15.37 10.62 46.58
C ASP A 710 -14.03 9.85 46.58
N ASN A 711 -12.91 10.56 46.37
CA ASN A 711 -11.57 10.01 46.25
C ASN A 711 -11.39 8.99 45.10
N GLN A 712 -12.24 9.04 44.07
CA GLN A 712 -12.04 8.33 42.80
C GLN A 712 -11.50 9.28 41.72
N TRP A 713 -10.97 8.69 40.65
CA TRP A 713 -10.57 9.45 39.47
C TRP A 713 -11.79 9.77 38.62
N HIS A 714 -11.98 11.06 38.32
CA HIS A 714 -13.02 11.54 37.41
C HIS A 714 -12.41 12.20 36.18
N ASN A 715 -13.04 11.99 35.03
CA ASN A 715 -12.62 12.58 33.76
C ASN A 715 -13.38 13.90 33.53
N VAL A 716 -12.66 14.97 33.18
CA VAL A 716 -13.24 16.28 32.84
C VAL A 716 -12.79 16.68 31.45
N VAL A 717 -13.76 16.88 30.55
CA VAL A 717 -13.53 17.48 29.23
C VAL A 717 -14.23 18.83 29.16
N VAL A 718 -13.50 19.87 28.82
CA VAL A 718 -14.05 21.20 28.52
C VAL A 718 -13.66 21.55 27.10
N SER A 719 -14.63 21.75 26.22
CA SER A 719 -14.33 22.14 24.84
C SER A 719 -15.24 23.24 24.30
N ARG A 720 -14.73 24.02 23.36
CA ARG A 720 -15.47 24.99 22.57
C ARG A 720 -15.15 24.78 21.10
N ASP A 721 -16.17 24.52 20.28
CA ASP A 721 -16.00 24.37 18.84
C ASP A 721 -16.04 25.73 18.11
N ALA A 722 -15.74 25.72 16.81
CA ALA A 722 -15.74 26.92 15.97
C ALA A 722 -17.14 27.54 15.77
N SER A 723 -18.20 26.85 16.20
CA SER A 723 -19.58 27.34 16.20
C SER A 723 -19.99 27.88 17.58
N ASN A 724 -19.02 28.12 18.47
CA ASN A 724 -19.24 28.64 19.83
C ASN A 724 -20.14 27.74 20.70
N VAL A 725 -20.14 26.44 20.44
CA VAL A 725 -20.80 25.47 21.31
C VAL A 725 -19.78 25.01 22.36
N HIS A 726 -20.05 25.36 23.61
CA HIS A 726 -19.31 24.88 24.76
C HIS A 726 -19.84 23.52 25.18
N THR A 727 -18.93 22.62 25.55
CA THR A 727 -19.22 21.26 26.01
C THR A 727 -18.46 21.00 27.29
N LEU A 728 -19.16 20.55 28.33
CA LEU A 728 -18.61 20.07 29.58
C LEU A 728 -19.01 18.60 29.76
N LYS A 729 -18.05 17.68 29.69
CA LYS A 729 -18.26 16.25 29.91
C LYS A 729 -17.59 15.84 31.22
N ILE A 730 -18.38 15.28 32.13
CA ILE A 730 -17.91 14.68 33.38
C ILE A 730 -18.13 13.18 33.27
N ASP A 731 -17.05 12.42 33.29
CA ASP A 731 -17.06 10.97 33.05
C ASP A 731 -17.77 10.62 31.73
N SER A 732 -18.98 10.09 31.79
CA SER A 732 -19.81 9.72 30.63
C SER A 732 -20.90 10.73 30.29
N ARG A 733 -21.10 11.77 31.10
CA ARG A 733 -22.23 12.70 30.99
C ARG A 733 -21.82 14.04 30.42
N THR A 734 -22.52 14.47 29.38
CA THR A 734 -22.21 15.69 28.64
C THR A 734 -23.28 16.75 28.83
N VAL A 735 -22.85 18.01 28.99
CA VAL A 735 -23.69 19.22 28.96
C VAL A 735 -23.17 20.14 27.88
N THR A 736 -24.06 20.70 27.07
CA THR A 736 -23.71 21.67 26.03
C THR A 736 -24.40 23.01 26.26
N GLN A 737 -23.72 24.10 25.91
CA GLN A 737 -24.27 25.45 25.95
C GLN A 737 -23.78 26.24 24.74
N HIS A 738 -24.70 26.90 24.04
CA HIS A 738 -24.34 27.83 22.97
C HIS A 738 -24.08 29.21 23.57
N SER A 739 -22.97 29.86 23.20
CA SER A 739 -22.66 31.22 23.62
C SER A 739 -22.80 32.19 22.43
N ASN A 740 -23.51 33.31 22.62
CA ASN A 740 -23.64 34.36 21.61
C ASN A 740 -22.45 35.35 21.64
N GLY A 741 -21.27 34.85 22.02
CA GLY A 741 -20.00 35.53 22.34
C GLY A 741 -19.21 36.10 21.16
N ALA A 742 -18.14 36.87 21.47
CA ALA A 742 -17.05 37.10 20.52
C ALA A 742 -16.51 35.76 20.00
N ARG A 743 -15.98 35.74 18.75
CA ARG A 743 -15.51 34.50 18.11
C ARG A 743 -14.27 33.88 18.79
N ASN A 744 -13.48 34.68 19.50
CA ASN A 744 -12.19 34.28 20.06
C ASN A 744 -12.13 34.52 21.57
N LEU A 745 -11.37 33.66 22.26
CA LEU A 745 -11.04 33.81 23.68
C LEU A 745 -9.61 34.36 23.77
N ASP A 746 -9.48 35.64 24.13
CA ASP A 746 -8.20 36.35 24.11
C ASP A 746 -7.53 36.32 25.49
N LEU A 747 -6.93 35.18 25.83
CA LEU A 747 -6.25 34.97 27.12
C LEU A 747 -4.89 35.69 27.18
N LYS A 748 -4.55 36.19 28.36
CA LYS A 748 -3.27 36.84 28.68
C LYS A 748 -2.80 36.49 30.09
N GLY A 749 -1.49 36.55 30.28
CA GLY A 749 -0.86 36.21 31.54
C GLY A 749 -0.84 34.71 31.79
N GLU A 750 -0.43 34.33 32.99
CA GLU A 750 -0.15 32.95 33.35
C GLU A 750 -1.41 32.11 33.49
N LEU A 751 -1.30 30.82 33.15
CA LEU A 751 -2.31 29.81 33.42
C LEU A 751 -2.06 29.21 34.81
N PHE A 752 -2.98 29.40 35.73
CA PHE A 752 -2.90 28.87 37.08
C PHE A 752 -3.59 27.51 37.19
N ILE A 753 -2.90 26.53 37.76
CA ILE A 753 -3.38 25.16 38.01
C ILE A 753 -3.32 24.88 39.51
N GLY A 754 -4.41 24.37 40.09
CA GLY A 754 -4.52 24.01 41.49
C GLY A 754 -4.85 25.17 42.45
N GLY A 755 -4.78 26.41 41.99
CA GLY A 755 -5.12 27.58 42.80
C GLY A 755 -4.49 28.86 42.25
N VAL A 756 -4.70 29.99 42.93
CA VAL A 756 -4.05 31.27 42.64
C VAL A 756 -3.41 31.85 43.90
N GLU A 757 -2.60 32.91 43.72
CA GLU A 757 -2.06 33.68 44.84
C GLU A 757 -3.17 34.17 45.79
N ARG A 758 -2.92 34.12 47.10
CA ARG A 758 -3.92 34.42 48.14
C ARG A 758 -4.60 35.79 47.97
N SER A 759 -3.85 36.79 47.51
CA SER A 759 -4.35 38.14 47.25
C SER A 759 -5.39 38.19 46.12
N LYS A 760 -5.27 37.30 45.13
CA LYS A 760 -6.14 37.26 43.93
C LYS A 760 -7.53 36.72 44.20
N TYR A 761 -7.76 35.88 45.22
CA TYR A 761 -9.11 35.38 45.52
C TYR A 761 -10.12 36.50 45.84
N ASN A 762 -9.64 37.63 46.35
CA ASN A 762 -10.48 38.80 46.64
C ASN A 762 -10.89 39.59 45.38
N SER A 763 -10.17 39.42 44.27
CA SER A 763 -10.39 40.12 43.01
C SER A 763 -10.90 39.20 41.88
N LEU A 764 -11.17 37.93 42.17
CA LEU A 764 -11.78 37.01 41.21
C LEU A 764 -13.20 37.48 40.81
N PRO A 765 -13.62 37.27 39.54
CA PRO A 765 -14.99 37.50 39.11
C PRO A 765 -16.04 36.93 40.06
N LYS A 766 -17.11 37.69 40.34
CA LYS A 766 -18.12 37.37 41.36
C LYS A 766 -18.81 36.00 41.17
N LEU A 767 -18.87 35.49 39.93
CA LEU A 767 -19.51 34.20 39.62
C LEU A 767 -18.66 32.99 40.05
N ILE A 768 -17.36 33.21 40.31
CA ILE A 768 -16.44 32.18 40.80
C ILE A 768 -16.67 32.00 42.31
N ALA A 769 -16.97 30.77 42.72
CA ALA A 769 -17.32 30.46 44.10
C ALA A 769 -16.08 30.20 44.99
N SER A 770 -14.99 29.71 44.39
CA SER A 770 -13.77 29.31 45.11
C SER A 770 -13.14 30.47 45.87
N ARG A 771 -12.73 30.20 47.11
CA ARG A 771 -11.98 31.13 47.98
C ARG A 771 -10.63 30.57 48.44
N ASP A 772 -10.37 29.30 48.09
CA ASP A 772 -9.16 28.55 48.33
C ASP A 772 -8.82 27.74 47.05
N GLY A 773 -7.59 27.23 46.96
CA GLY A 773 -7.17 26.37 45.86
C GLY A 773 -7.59 24.91 46.06
N TYR A 774 -7.42 24.15 44.98
CA TYR A 774 -7.65 22.71 44.93
C TYR A 774 -6.62 21.95 45.78
N GLN A 775 -7.12 20.95 46.49
CA GLN A 775 -6.32 19.97 47.24
C GLN A 775 -6.70 18.58 46.73
N GLY A 776 -5.75 17.85 46.18
CA GLY A 776 -6.02 16.58 45.50
C GLY A 776 -4.95 16.22 44.48
N CYS A 777 -5.25 15.25 43.61
CA CYS A 777 -4.42 14.91 42.46
C CYS A 777 -5.00 15.43 41.16
N LEU A 778 -4.13 15.81 40.22
CA LEU A 778 -4.45 16.01 38.81
C LEU A 778 -3.60 15.06 37.95
N ALA A 779 -4.16 14.58 36.86
CA ALA A 779 -3.47 13.72 35.91
C ALA A 779 -3.99 13.97 34.49
N SER A 780 -3.26 13.47 33.50
CA SER A 780 -3.65 13.47 32.08
C SER A 780 -4.03 14.87 31.57
N VAL A 781 -3.34 15.90 32.04
CA VAL A 781 -3.65 17.29 31.71
C VAL A 781 -3.26 17.59 30.25
N ASP A 782 -4.26 17.85 29.42
CA ASP A 782 -4.16 18.30 28.04
C ASP A 782 -4.71 19.72 27.93
N LEU A 783 -3.83 20.64 27.56
CA LEU A 783 -4.10 22.06 27.40
C LEU A 783 -4.11 22.42 25.90
N ASN A 784 -5.22 22.10 25.24
CA ASN A 784 -5.44 22.36 23.81
C ASN A 784 -4.37 21.75 22.90
N GLY A 785 -4.03 20.49 23.17
CA GLY A 785 -3.03 19.72 22.44
C GLY A 785 -1.66 19.70 23.10
N ARG A 786 -1.38 20.56 24.08
CA ARG A 786 -0.12 20.52 24.84
C ARG A 786 -0.25 19.63 26.08
N LEU A 787 0.68 18.69 26.25
CA LEU A 787 0.86 17.90 27.47
C LEU A 787 1.99 18.50 28.32
N PRO A 788 1.72 19.47 29.21
CA PRO A 788 2.74 19.99 30.10
C PRO A 788 3.15 18.95 31.13
N ASP A 789 4.46 18.86 31.41
CA ASP A 789 4.89 18.31 32.69
C ASP A 789 4.60 19.38 33.76
N LEU A 790 3.54 19.20 34.54
CA LEU A 790 3.04 20.23 35.44
C LEU A 790 4.12 20.78 36.38
N ILE A 791 5.10 19.96 36.78
CA ILE A 791 6.16 20.38 37.69
C ILE A 791 7.34 20.99 36.93
N ALA A 792 7.77 20.37 35.83
CA ALA A 792 8.96 20.81 35.09
C ALA A 792 8.70 22.04 34.21
N ASP A 793 7.49 22.17 33.66
CA ASP A 793 7.08 23.29 32.79
C ASP A 793 6.55 24.50 33.59
N ALA A 794 6.43 24.39 34.92
CA ALA A 794 5.94 25.47 35.78
C ALA A 794 6.89 26.68 35.76
N LEU A 795 6.34 27.85 35.45
CA LEU A 795 6.99 29.14 35.58
C LEU A 795 7.17 29.50 37.06
N HIS A 796 6.13 29.24 37.86
CA HIS A 796 6.13 29.44 39.30
C HIS A 796 5.44 28.26 39.99
N ARG A 797 5.98 27.86 41.15
CA ARG A 797 5.44 26.81 42.00
C ARG A 797 5.34 27.33 43.42
N GLU A 798 4.12 27.35 43.94
CA GLU A 798 3.83 27.73 45.32
C GLU A 798 3.26 26.55 46.10
N GLY A 799 3.68 26.42 47.36
CA GLY A 799 3.28 25.32 48.23
C GLY A 799 3.90 23.95 47.88
N LEU A 800 3.28 22.90 48.42
CA LEU A 800 3.77 21.52 48.31
C LEU A 800 3.03 20.79 47.19
N VAL A 801 3.72 20.61 46.06
CA VAL A 801 3.26 19.93 44.85
C VAL A 801 4.21 18.78 44.52
N GLU A 802 3.74 17.54 44.44
CA GLU A 802 4.60 16.36 44.33
C GLU A 802 4.15 15.44 43.19
N ARG A 803 5.07 14.68 42.61
CA ARG A 803 4.72 13.66 41.61
C ARG A 803 4.06 12.47 42.28
N GLY A 804 3.19 11.79 41.54
CA GLY A 804 2.43 10.65 42.03
C GLY A 804 1.09 11.06 42.61
N CYS A 805 0.29 10.03 42.92
CA CYS A 805 -0.99 10.18 43.60
C CYS A 805 -1.18 9.00 44.55
N ASP A 806 -0.31 8.94 45.56
CA ASP A 806 -0.32 7.85 46.56
C ASP A 806 -1.49 7.97 47.57
N GLY A 807 -2.37 8.97 47.38
CA GLY A 807 -3.55 9.18 48.23
C GLY A 807 -3.19 9.64 49.65
N PRO A 808 -4.19 9.74 50.56
CA PRO A 808 -3.92 10.00 51.97
C PRO A 808 -3.08 8.86 52.57
N SER A 809 -2.03 9.20 53.33
CA SER A 809 -1.12 8.26 53.98
C SER A 809 -1.81 7.24 54.90
N THR A 810 -3.05 7.53 55.32
CA THR A 810 -3.92 6.68 56.16
C THR A 810 -5.37 6.79 55.71
N THR A 811 -6.06 5.66 55.53
CA THR A 811 -7.50 5.61 55.17
C THR A 811 -8.36 5.31 56.38
N CYS A 812 -9.63 5.71 56.33
CA CYS A 812 -10.63 5.28 57.31
C CYS A 812 -10.79 3.75 57.27
N THR A 813 -10.57 3.12 58.42
CA THR A 813 -10.82 1.70 58.71
C THR A 813 -11.83 1.60 59.87
N GLU A 814 -12.40 0.42 60.11
CA GLU A 814 -13.38 0.25 61.21
C GLU A 814 -12.82 0.67 62.58
N ASP A 815 -11.50 0.52 62.79
CA ASP A 815 -10.81 0.86 64.04
C ASP A 815 -10.14 2.24 64.05
N SER A 816 -10.33 3.05 62.99
CA SER A 816 -9.69 4.37 62.87
C SER A 816 -10.14 5.35 63.97
N CYS A 817 -11.39 5.25 64.41
CA CYS A 817 -11.98 6.10 65.45
C CYS A 817 -12.52 5.25 66.60
N SER A 818 -12.11 5.59 67.82
CA SER A 818 -12.56 4.90 69.03
C SER A 818 -13.97 5.34 69.44
N ASN A 819 -14.62 4.56 70.31
CA ASN A 819 -15.88 4.91 70.97
C ASN A 819 -17.02 5.34 70.02
N GLN A 820 -17.12 4.68 68.84
CA GLN A 820 -18.12 4.97 67.81
C GLN A 820 -18.03 6.39 67.22
N GLY A 821 -16.85 7.03 67.31
CA GLY A 821 -16.57 8.26 66.57
C GLY A 821 -16.69 8.04 65.06
N VAL A 822 -17.21 9.04 64.34
CA VAL A 822 -17.38 8.92 62.89
C VAL A 822 -16.05 9.22 62.20
N CYS A 823 -15.49 8.24 61.50
CA CYS A 823 -14.29 8.45 60.70
C CYS A 823 -14.60 9.28 59.45
N LEU A 824 -13.94 10.43 59.33
CA LEU A 824 -14.04 11.33 58.20
C LEU A 824 -12.73 11.26 57.40
N GLN A 825 -12.82 10.78 56.17
CA GLN A 825 -11.66 10.73 55.28
C GLN A 825 -11.26 12.16 54.86
N GLN A 826 -9.99 12.50 55.07
CA GLN A 826 -9.35 13.74 54.64
C GLN A 826 -8.27 13.44 53.57
N TRP A 827 -7.70 14.50 53.00
CA TRP A 827 -6.60 14.37 52.02
C TRP A 827 -5.26 14.01 52.67
N GLU A 828 -4.99 14.49 53.88
CA GLU A 828 -3.74 14.18 54.61
C GLU A 828 -3.83 12.93 55.50
N GLY A 829 -4.99 12.25 55.54
CA GLY A 829 -5.26 11.12 56.43
C GLY A 829 -6.75 11.00 56.76
N PHE A 830 -7.11 10.56 57.95
CA PHE A 830 -8.47 10.62 58.45
C PHE A 830 -8.56 11.48 59.72
N SER A 831 -9.74 12.01 60.01
CA SER A 831 -10.08 12.61 61.29
C SER A 831 -11.28 11.91 61.91
N CYS A 832 -11.46 12.03 63.21
CA CYS A 832 -12.60 11.46 63.91
C CYS A 832 -13.52 12.57 64.41
N ASP A 833 -14.79 12.52 63.99
CA ASP A 833 -15.84 13.35 64.57
C ASP A 833 -16.33 12.70 65.87
N CYS A 834 -15.92 13.31 66.98
CA CYS A 834 -16.24 12.86 68.32
C CYS A 834 -17.46 13.56 68.93
N THR A 835 -18.15 14.45 68.18
CA THR A 835 -19.23 15.31 68.72
C THR A 835 -20.42 14.54 69.27
N MET A 836 -20.69 13.35 68.72
CA MET A 836 -21.74 12.44 69.18
C MET A 836 -21.21 11.36 70.14
N THR A 837 -19.95 11.49 70.59
CA THR A 837 -19.32 10.61 71.58
C THR A 837 -19.09 11.36 72.89
N SER A 838 -18.93 10.65 74.01
CA SER A 838 -18.54 11.24 75.30
C SER A 838 -17.03 11.44 75.45
N TYR A 839 -16.30 11.46 74.34
CA TYR A 839 -14.83 11.46 74.27
C TYR A 839 -14.36 12.58 73.34
N GLY A 840 -13.18 13.12 73.62
CA GLY A 840 -12.46 14.07 72.77
C GLY A 840 -11.17 13.48 72.21
N GLY A 841 -10.29 14.35 71.72
CA GLY A 841 -9.00 13.97 71.14
C GLY A 841 -9.07 13.54 69.68
N ALA A 842 -7.91 13.35 69.05
CA ALA A 842 -7.78 13.12 67.61
C ALA A 842 -8.44 11.81 67.11
N HIS A 843 -8.63 10.84 68.01
CA HIS A 843 -9.20 9.52 67.71
C HIS A 843 -10.43 9.18 68.57
N CYS A 844 -11.06 10.18 69.22
CA CYS A 844 -12.18 9.99 70.16
C CYS A 844 -11.84 9.04 71.32
N SER A 845 -10.61 9.09 71.80
CA SER A 845 -10.08 8.23 72.88
C SER A 845 -9.99 8.93 74.23
N ASP A 846 -10.02 10.26 74.24
CA ASP A 846 -9.71 11.06 75.43
C ASP A 846 -11.00 11.32 76.21
N ARG A 847 -11.01 11.13 77.54
CA ARG A 847 -12.21 11.43 78.35
C ARG A 847 -12.31 12.93 78.58
N GLU A 848 -13.36 13.58 78.07
CA GLU A 848 -13.71 14.94 78.48
C GLU A 848 -14.34 14.90 79.88
N TYR A 849 -13.63 15.40 80.89
CA TYR A 849 -14.23 15.64 82.21
C TYR A 849 -15.00 16.96 82.18
N PRO A 850 -16.28 16.99 82.58
CA PRO A 850 -17.00 18.26 82.70
C PRO A 850 -16.40 19.06 83.85
N HIS A 851 -15.70 20.16 83.54
CA HIS A 851 -15.44 21.20 84.53
C HIS A 851 -16.76 21.87 84.91
N ALA A 852 -17.37 21.38 85.99
CA ALA A 852 -18.44 22.06 86.69
C ALA A 852 -17.92 23.40 87.24
N ASN A 853 -18.44 24.51 86.72
CA ASN A 853 -18.38 25.81 87.38
C ASN A 853 -19.62 26.63 87.01
N PHE A 854 -20.76 26.27 87.59
CA PHE A 854 -21.90 27.17 87.80
C PHE A 854 -22.77 26.60 88.91
N LEU A 855 -22.64 27.14 90.13
CA LEU A 855 -23.74 27.35 91.10
C LEU A 855 -23.19 28.01 92.38
N SER A 856 -23.21 29.34 92.40
CA SER A 856 -23.36 30.12 93.63
C SER A 856 -24.31 31.29 93.37
N CYS A 857 -25.58 31.11 93.72
CA CYS A 857 -26.52 32.19 94.06
C CYS A 857 -27.67 31.61 94.90
N TRP A 858 -28.01 32.35 95.96
CA TRP A 858 -29.04 32.15 96.99
C TRP A 858 -28.61 31.46 98.30
N LEU A 859 -27.94 32.23 99.17
CA LEU A 859 -28.62 32.98 100.23
C LEU A 859 -28.26 34.47 100.11
#